data_AF-A0AA88DZI8-F1
#
_entry.id   AF-A0AA88DZI8-F1
#
_cell.length_a   1.000
_cell.length_b   1.000
_cell.length_c   1.000
_cell.angle_alpha   90.00
_cell.angle_beta   90.00
_cell.angle_gamma   90.00
#
_symmetry.space_group_name_H-M   'P 1'
#
loop_
_entity.id
_entity.type
_entity.pdbx_description
1 polymer ?
#
loop_
_entity_poly.entity_id
_entity_poly.type
_entity_poly.pdbx_seq_one_letter_code
_entity_poly.pdbx_strand_id
1 'polypeptide(L)'
;METPGGSNGSELKRSLRKKAGLRNYDENLMDELIEKHLGGSLKKRSRTKQDLEKETETEAMIAFSLGFPIDALLEEEIQAGVVRELGGKEQNDYIVVRNHILARWRGNVRVWLSKGQIKETVSSEYEHLISSAYDFLLFNGYINFGVSPTFMSQIPGETNEGSVLVVGAGLAGLAAARQLLSFGFKVIILEGRNRPGGRVYTQKMGQEGKFAAVDLGGSVITGIHANPLGVLARQLSIPLHKVRDNCPLYKPDGAPVDKDIDSNVEIIFNKLLDKVMELRQIMGGFAYDISLGSVLERLRKLYATARSKEERQLLDWHLANLEYANAGCLSDLSAAYWDQDDPYEMGGDHCFLAGGNWRLIKALCEGLPIFYGKTVNTIRYGNEGVEVIAGDQVFHADMVLCTVPLGVLKRRAIKFEPELPQRKLGAIERLGFGLLNKVAMVFPRVFWGEDLDTFGCLNEQSHKRGEFFLFYSYHTVSGGPVLIALVAGEAAQTFESTDPSILIHRVLNVLRGIYGPKGVEVPNPIQTICTRWGSDPLSYGSYSHVRVRSSGSDYDLLAESVGNTLFFAGEATTRQYPATMHGAFLSGLREASRIYRTTGALQNNPRKFAQRNVGPSNDLLADLFKRPDLEFGNFSFVFDPIVEDPGSMGFVRIIFDGNKDDRREELSNSFRDSLDSPLQLYTVVSREQARELEQIEGGDESRLSYLVKNLGLKLMGQNALGNMSNSLITSIASARRGAIRIMAYYHLGSLYYSASCRRDISRRTSKKAPKRGIKKARSRLQRTKHPLQCALKFPARSITIAGCSGLNKNCSAPPRSESNAIAG
;
A
#
# COMPACT_ATOMS: atom_id res chain seq x y z
N MET A 1 60.08 8.79 -8.84
CA MET A 1 60.95 8.61 -10.01
C MET A 1 60.16 7.86 -11.08
N GLU A 2 59.97 8.52 -12.23
CA GLU A 2 59.76 8.03 -13.63
C GLU A 2 58.88 6.77 -13.87
N THR A 3 57.61 6.92 -14.29
CA THR A 3 57.01 6.89 -15.69
C THR A 3 56.75 5.47 -16.24
N PRO A 4 55.89 5.20 -17.28
CA PRO A 4 54.73 5.92 -17.87
C PRO A 4 53.50 5.03 -18.28
N GLY A 5 52.38 5.68 -18.66
CA GLY A 5 51.62 5.38 -19.89
C GLY A 5 50.43 4.40 -19.90
N GLY A 6 49.25 4.86 -20.36
CA GLY A 6 48.19 3.98 -20.89
C GLY A 6 46.75 4.52 -20.79
N SER A 7 46.29 5.20 -21.83
CA SER A 7 44.95 5.77 -22.03
C SER A 7 43.83 4.74 -22.22
N ASN A 8 42.63 5.03 -21.71
CA ASN A 8 41.36 5.05 -22.48
C ASN A 8 40.18 5.42 -21.55
N GLY A 9 39.85 6.72 -21.51
CA GLY A 9 38.61 7.21 -20.92
C GLY A 9 37.54 7.35 -22.00
N SER A 10 36.46 6.58 -21.90
CA SER A 10 35.24 6.84 -22.68
C SER A 10 34.31 7.72 -21.86
N GLU A 11 34.24 9.00 -22.22
CA GLU A 11 33.19 9.92 -21.78
C GLU A 11 31.81 9.41 -22.25
N LEU A 12 30.83 9.35 -21.34
CA LEU A 12 29.41 9.32 -21.68
C LEU A 12 28.64 10.34 -20.82
N LYS A 13 28.51 11.55 -21.36
CA LYS A 13 27.51 12.56 -20.97
C LYS A 13 26.47 12.64 -22.10
N ARG A 14 25.16 12.62 -21.80
CA ARG A 14 24.15 13.37 -22.59
C ARG A 14 22.81 13.55 -21.85
N SER A 15 22.26 14.76 -21.99
CA SER A 15 21.01 15.27 -21.43
C SER A 15 19.79 14.91 -22.28
N LEU A 16 18.68 14.55 -21.63
CA LEU A 16 17.47 14.03 -22.28
C LEU A 16 16.19 14.70 -21.75
N ARG A 17 15.91 15.96 -22.15
CA ARG A 17 14.56 16.57 -22.07
C ARG A 17 14.34 17.54 -23.25
N LYS A 18 13.16 17.50 -23.89
CA LYS A 18 12.77 18.41 -24.99
C LYS A 18 12.44 19.81 -24.46
N LYS A 19 12.74 20.84 -25.27
CA LYS A 19 12.18 22.20 -25.15
C LYS A 19 10.73 22.18 -25.66
N ALA A 20 9.79 22.65 -24.86
CA ALA A 20 8.38 22.74 -25.21
C ALA A 20 8.11 23.86 -26.23
N GLY A 21 7.40 23.54 -27.31
CA GLY A 21 6.73 24.47 -28.22
C GLY A 21 5.25 24.11 -28.30
N LEU A 22 4.38 25.09 -28.01
CA LEU A 22 2.92 25.01 -27.86
C LEU A 22 2.17 25.15 -29.20
N ARG A 23 0.98 24.51 -29.30
CA ARG A 23 -0.29 24.93 -29.96
C ARG A 23 -1.42 24.04 -29.37
N ASN A 24 -2.65 24.45 -29.01
CA ASN A 24 -3.41 25.70 -28.99
C ASN A 24 -4.56 25.54 -27.95
N TYR A 25 -4.49 26.25 -26.81
CA TYR A 25 -5.60 26.88 -26.07
C TYR A 25 -4.90 27.81 -25.06
N ASP A 26 -4.93 29.11 -25.31
CA ASP A 26 -3.98 30.06 -24.72
C ASP A 26 -4.59 30.84 -23.56
N GLU A 27 -4.53 30.28 -22.35
CA GLU A 27 -4.85 31.01 -21.11
C GLU A 27 -3.93 32.24 -20.92
N ASN A 28 -2.76 32.29 -21.58
CA ASN A 28 -1.89 33.46 -21.52
C ASN A 28 -2.48 34.69 -22.23
N LEU A 29 -3.50 34.56 -23.10
CA LEU A 29 -4.07 35.71 -23.81
C LEU A 29 -4.98 36.57 -22.90
N MET A 30 -5.63 35.94 -21.92
CA MET A 30 -6.42 36.65 -20.89
C MET A 30 -5.51 37.29 -19.84
N ASP A 31 -4.44 36.59 -19.46
CA ASP A 31 -3.41 37.13 -18.57
C ASP A 31 -2.62 38.26 -19.26
N GLU A 32 -2.34 38.19 -20.57
CA GLU A 32 -1.75 39.28 -21.35
C GLU A 32 -2.63 40.53 -21.39
N LEU A 33 -3.95 40.40 -21.49
CA LEU A 33 -4.87 41.55 -21.51
C LEU A 33 -4.95 42.26 -20.15
N ILE A 34 -4.82 41.51 -19.05
CA ILE A 34 -4.79 42.02 -17.68
C ILE A 34 -3.41 42.61 -17.35
N GLU A 35 -2.32 41.96 -17.76
CA GLU A 35 -0.94 42.41 -17.52
C GLU A 35 -0.51 43.60 -18.39
N LYS A 36 -1.05 43.75 -19.61
CA LYS A 36 -0.83 44.94 -20.46
C LYS A 36 -1.43 46.20 -19.84
N HIS A 37 -2.42 46.07 -18.95
CA HIS A 37 -2.95 47.18 -18.15
C HIS A 37 -2.09 47.51 -16.92
N LEU A 38 -1.18 46.62 -16.50
CA LEU A 38 -0.44 46.72 -15.23
C LEU A 38 1.07 46.92 -15.37
N GLY A 39 1.62 46.93 -16.60
CA GLY A 39 2.96 47.47 -16.89
C GLY A 39 4.17 46.69 -16.34
N GLY A 40 4.02 45.39 -16.02
CA GLY A 40 5.11 44.55 -15.51
C GLY A 40 5.82 43.74 -16.60
N SER A 41 7.15 43.62 -16.54
CA SER A 41 7.92 42.69 -17.40
C SER A 41 8.20 41.37 -16.66
N LEU A 42 7.93 40.22 -17.29
CA LEU A 42 8.38 38.91 -16.81
C LEU A 42 9.26 38.21 -17.87
N LYS A 43 10.52 37.97 -17.54
CA LYS A 43 11.42 37.07 -18.30
C LYS A 43 11.15 35.61 -17.88
N LYS A 44 10.52 34.80 -18.73
CA LYS A 44 10.55 33.32 -18.61
C LYS A 44 11.99 32.83 -18.83
N ARG A 45 12.69 32.40 -17.76
CA ARG A 45 14.07 31.87 -17.82
C ARG A 45 14.09 30.49 -18.50
N SER A 46 14.83 30.32 -19.59
CA SER A 46 15.12 29.00 -20.17
C SER A 46 16.02 28.20 -19.23
N ARG A 47 15.62 26.99 -18.82
CA ARG A 47 16.40 26.11 -17.92
C ARG A 47 17.74 25.72 -18.56
N THR A 48 18.82 25.77 -17.80
CA THR A 48 20.16 25.35 -18.24
C THR A 48 20.36 23.83 -18.07
N LYS A 49 21.42 23.28 -18.66
CA LYS A 49 21.77 21.86 -18.52
C LYS A 49 22.09 21.48 -17.05
N GLN A 50 22.76 22.38 -16.33
CA GLN A 50 23.08 22.21 -14.92
C GLN A 50 21.80 22.20 -14.05
N ASP A 51 20.80 23.02 -14.40
CA ASP A 51 19.51 23.03 -13.68
C ASP A 51 18.79 21.67 -13.82
N LEU A 52 18.86 21.05 -15.01
CA LEU A 52 18.25 19.75 -15.28
C LEU A 52 18.98 18.58 -14.58
N GLU A 53 20.31 18.64 -14.51
CA GLU A 53 21.11 17.67 -13.76
C GLU A 53 20.76 17.72 -12.27
N LYS A 54 20.70 18.92 -11.69
CA LYS A 54 20.29 19.12 -10.29
C LYS A 54 18.85 18.69 -10.00
N GLU A 55 17.93 18.93 -10.94
CA GLU A 55 16.54 18.46 -10.83
C GLU A 55 16.51 16.92 -10.80
N THR A 56 17.27 16.26 -11.66
CA THR A 56 17.35 14.78 -11.72
C THR A 56 17.95 14.19 -10.44
N GLU A 57 18.99 14.81 -9.88
CA GLU A 57 19.56 14.42 -8.58
C GLU A 57 18.51 14.56 -7.46
N THR A 58 17.74 15.65 -7.45
CA THR A 58 16.68 15.88 -6.47
C THR A 58 15.58 14.82 -6.60
N GLU A 59 15.16 14.50 -7.82
CA GLU A 59 14.16 13.46 -8.11
C GLU A 59 14.64 12.07 -7.62
N ALA A 60 15.92 11.75 -7.86
CA ALA A 60 16.53 10.51 -7.37
C ALA A 60 16.59 10.44 -5.84
N MET A 61 16.91 11.55 -5.16
CA MET A 61 16.90 11.60 -3.69
C MET A 61 15.49 11.45 -3.11
N ILE A 62 14.47 12.01 -3.77
CA ILE A 62 13.08 11.79 -3.39
C ILE A 62 12.74 10.30 -3.54
N ALA A 63 13.02 9.68 -4.70
CA ALA A 63 12.75 8.27 -4.91
C ALA A 63 13.47 7.37 -3.90
N PHE A 64 14.74 7.69 -3.58
CA PHE A 64 15.51 7.02 -2.53
C PHE A 64 14.84 7.09 -1.17
N SER A 65 14.31 8.27 -0.79
CA SER A 65 13.56 8.41 0.46
C SER A 65 12.25 7.59 0.49
N LEU A 66 11.78 7.09 -0.65
CA LEU A 66 10.60 6.22 -0.77
C LEU A 66 10.97 4.73 -0.85
N GLY A 67 12.25 4.39 -0.68
CA GLY A 67 12.75 3.02 -0.74
C GLY A 67 13.18 2.56 -2.13
N PHE A 68 13.20 3.43 -3.13
CA PHE A 68 13.67 3.07 -4.47
C PHE A 68 15.18 3.32 -4.61
N PRO A 69 16.00 2.33 -4.98
CA PRO A 69 17.41 2.57 -5.25
C PRO A 69 17.62 3.64 -6.33
N ILE A 70 18.70 4.41 -6.16
CA ILE A 70 19.05 5.55 -7.04
C ILE A 70 19.38 5.06 -8.45
N ASP A 71 20.05 3.92 -8.56
CA ASP A 71 20.68 3.39 -9.77
C ASP A 71 20.33 1.91 -10.03
N ALA A 72 19.40 1.34 -9.27
CA ALA A 72 18.94 -0.04 -9.43
C ALA A 72 17.40 -0.16 -9.42
N LEU A 73 16.93 -1.25 -10.01
CA LEU A 73 15.54 -1.66 -9.92
C LEU A 73 15.28 -2.37 -8.60
N LEU A 74 14.07 -2.22 -8.06
CA LEU A 74 13.56 -3.08 -7.00
C LEU A 74 13.36 -4.52 -7.49
N GLU A 75 13.40 -5.49 -6.58
CA GLU A 75 13.06 -6.88 -6.92
C GLU A 75 11.64 -6.99 -7.50
N GLU A 76 10.71 -6.18 -6.99
CA GLU A 76 9.32 -6.11 -7.49
C GLU A 76 9.23 -5.53 -8.91
N GLU A 77 10.08 -4.55 -9.24
CA GLU A 77 10.19 -3.97 -10.58
C GLU A 77 10.74 -5.02 -11.56
N ILE A 78 11.76 -5.78 -11.14
CA ILE A 78 12.33 -6.87 -11.92
C ILE A 78 11.29 -7.97 -12.17
N GLN A 79 10.56 -8.39 -11.14
CA GLN A 79 9.52 -9.41 -11.25
C GLN A 79 8.34 -8.96 -12.13
N ALA A 80 8.04 -7.66 -12.13
CA ALA A 80 7.00 -7.08 -12.98
C ALA A 80 7.43 -6.93 -14.44
N GLY A 81 8.70 -7.15 -14.77
CA GLY A 81 9.21 -7.04 -16.15
C GLY A 81 9.09 -5.63 -16.70
N VAL A 82 9.37 -4.61 -15.87
CA VAL A 82 9.18 -3.19 -16.23
C VAL A 82 10.06 -2.72 -17.38
N VAL A 83 11.13 -3.46 -17.69
CA VAL A 83 12.04 -3.28 -18.82
C VAL A 83 12.29 -4.62 -19.51
N ARG A 84 12.70 -4.60 -20.77
CA ARG A 84 12.93 -5.82 -21.57
C ARG A 84 14.25 -6.49 -21.23
N GLU A 85 15.28 -5.68 -21.00
CA GLU A 85 16.63 -6.15 -20.70
C GLU A 85 17.14 -5.52 -19.40
N LEU A 86 17.68 -6.37 -18.52
CA LEU A 86 18.33 -5.94 -17.28
C LEU A 86 19.77 -5.51 -17.55
N GLY A 87 20.19 -4.41 -16.94
CA GLY A 87 21.52 -3.85 -17.12
C GLY A 87 21.70 -3.24 -18.51
N GLY A 88 21.43 -1.93 -18.64
CA GLY A 88 21.56 -1.26 -19.92
C GLY A 88 20.90 0.11 -19.95
N LYS A 89 20.85 0.69 -21.15
CA LYS A 89 20.28 2.03 -21.37
C LYS A 89 18.78 2.10 -21.02
N GLU A 90 18.00 1.10 -21.41
CA GLU A 90 16.55 1.05 -21.13
C GLU A 90 16.28 1.09 -19.61
N GLN A 91 17.00 0.30 -18.83
CA GLN A 91 16.90 0.31 -17.36
C GLN A 91 17.25 1.68 -16.77
N ASN A 92 18.34 2.30 -17.22
CA ASN A 92 18.74 3.62 -16.72
C ASN A 92 17.70 4.70 -17.08
N ASP A 93 17.18 4.68 -18.31
CA ASP A 93 16.12 5.59 -18.75
C ASP A 93 14.82 5.35 -17.96
N TYR A 94 14.47 4.10 -17.67
CA TYR A 94 13.32 3.74 -16.84
C TYR A 94 13.45 4.30 -15.43
N ILE A 95 14.61 4.15 -14.77
CA ILE A 95 14.84 4.66 -13.42
C ILE A 95 14.63 6.17 -13.36
N VAL A 96 15.15 6.90 -14.36
CA VAL A 96 14.95 8.36 -14.46
C VAL A 96 13.47 8.71 -14.61
N VAL A 97 12.73 8.01 -15.48
CA VAL A 97 11.28 8.21 -15.67
C VAL A 97 10.50 7.89 -14.39
N ARG A 98 10.79 6.75 -13.74
CA ARG A 98 10.18 6.34 -12.47
C ARG A 98 10.42 7.37 -11.36
N ASN A 99 11.66 7.84 -11.20
CA ASN A 99 12.01 8.86 -10.21
C ASN A 99 11.29 10.18 -10.49
N HIS A 100 11.17 10.57 -11.77
CA HIS A 100 10.42 11.75 -12.17
C HIS A 100 8.94 11.66 -11.78
N ILE A 101 8.28 10.53 -12.06
CA ILE A 101 6.87 10.32 -11.73
C ILE A 101 6.65 10.38 -10.21
N LEU A 102 7.50 9.70 -9.43
CA LEU A 102 7.46 9.73 -7.97
C LEU A 102 7.61 11.15 -7.42
N ALA A 103 8.61 11.89 -7.90
CA ALA A 103 8.87 13.26 -7.46
C ALA A 103 7.73 14.21 -7.82
N ARG A 104 7.19 14.10 -9.04
CA ARG A 104 6.02 14.87 -9.50
C ARG A 104 4.82 14.65 -8.59
N TRP A 105 4.51 13.40 -8.27
CA TRP A 105 3.42 13.10 -7.37
C TRP A 105 3.66 13.63 -5.94
N ARG A 106 4.85 13.38 -5.39
CA ARG A 106 5.20 13.83 -4.03
C ARG A 106 5.22 15.35 -3.89
N GLY A 107 5.48 16.07 -4.98
CA GLY A 107 5.38 17.52 -5.07
C GLY A 107 3.98 18.05 -4.78
N ASN A 108 2.93 17.37 -5.24
CA ASN A 108 1.54 17.74 -4.94
C ASN A 108 0.68 16.51 -4.72
N VAL A 109 0.69 15.98 -3.48
CA VAL A 109 -0.04 14.76 -3.09
C VAL A 109 -1.58 14.91 -3.04
N ARG A 110 -2.17 16.00 -3.56
CA ARG A 110 -3.63 16.24 -3.54
C ARG A 110 -4.29 16.08 -4.91
N VAL A 111 -3.54 16.05 -5.99
CA VAL A 111 -4.09 16.05 -7.35
C VAL A 111 -3.73 14.76 -8.06
N TRP A 112 -4.71 14.07 -8.62
CA TRP A 112 -4.44 12.85 -9.38
C TRP A 112 -3.41 13.12 -10.49
N LEU A 113 -2.27 12.42 -10.43
CA LEU A 113 -1.24 12.52 -11.45
C LEU A 113 -1.62 11.58 -12.59
N SER A 114 -2.00 12.10 -13.75
CA SER A 114 -2.35 11.33 -14.95
C SER A 114 -1.13 11.01 -15.82
N LYS A 115 -1.23 9.96 -16.66
CA LYS A 115 -0.21 9.70 -17.70
C LYS A 115 -0.03 10.89 -18.65
N GLY A 116 -1.11 11.60 -18.99
CA GLY A 116 -1.07 12.78 -19.86
C GLY A 116 -0.14 13.87 -19.34
N GLN A 117 -0.25 14.19 -18.04
CA GLN A 117 0.62 15.17 -17.39
C GLN A 117 2.10 14.76 -17.39
N ILE A 118 2.42 13.47 -17.40
CA ILE A 118 3.80 12.98 -17.51
C ILE A 118 4.32 13.09 -18.95
N LYS A 119 3.46 12.84 -19.95
CA LYS A 119 3.81 13.01 -21.37
C LYS A 119 4.10 14.46 -21.76
N GLU A 120 3.61 15.42 -20.99
CA GLU A 120 3.94 16.84 -21.16
C GLU A 120 5.38 17.16 -20.73
N THR A 121 5.98 16.34 -19.85
CA THR A 121 7.28 16.62 -19.21
C THR A 121 8.39 15.66 -19.63
N VAL A 122 8.03 14.51 -20.21
CA VAL A 122 8.95 13.47 -20.69
C VAL A 122 8.81 13.32 -22.21
N SER A 123 9.93 13.12 -22.91
CA SER A 123 9.94 12.98 -24.37
C SER A 123 9.11 11.77 -24.84
N SER A 124 8.39 11.94 -25.95
CA SER A 124 7.53 10.91 -26.56
C SER A 124 8.28 9.64 -26.97
N GLU A 125 9.61 9.71 -27.12
CA GLU A 125 10.45 8.52 -27.37
C GLU A 125 10.43 7.51 -26.20
N TYR A 126 10.11 7.98 -24.99
CA TYR A 126 10.03 7.18 -23.76
C TYR A 126 8.60 6.76 -23.41
N GLU A 127 7.64 6.88 -24.32
CA GLU A 127 6.22 6.57 -24.09
C GLU A 127 5.99 5.18 -23.47
N HIS A 128 6.74 4.18 -23.93
CA HIS A 128 6.67 2.82 -23.37
C HIS A 128 7.18 2.75 -21.92
N LEU A 129 8.26 3.48 -21.58
CA LEU A 129 8.79 3.55 -20.21
C LEU A 129 7.88 4.37 -19.31
N ILE A 130 7.26 5.44 -19.81
CA ILE A 130 6.25 6.21 -19.08
C ILE A 130 5.09 5.28 -18.72
N SER A 131 4.57 4.52 -19.68
CA SER A 131 3.48 3.59 -19.44
C SER A 131 3.87 2.52 -18.42
N SER A 132 5.02 1.86 -18.61
CA SER A 132 5.53 0.83 -17.72
C SER A 132 5.72 1.33 -16.28
N ALA A 133 6.46 2.44 -16.11
CA ALA A 133 6.73 3.02 -14.79
C ALA A 133 5.46 3.53 -14.12
N TYR A 134 4.59 4.22 -14.86
CA TYR A 134 3.34 4.75 -14.31
C TYR A 134 2.42 3.63 -13.83
N ASP A 135 2.23 2.59 -14.66
CA ASP A 135 1.35 1.46 -14.30
C ASP A 135 1.92 0.69 -13.11
N PHE A 136 3.23 0.41 -13.11
CA PHE A 136 3.88 -0.21 -11.96
C PHE A 136 3.65 0.59 -10.67
N LEU A 137 3.88 1.91 -10.71
CA LEU A 137 3.74 2.77 -9.54
C LEU A 137 2.28 2.92 -9.09
N LEU A 138 1.33 3.01 -10.02
CA LEU A 138 -0.09 3.13 -9.72
C LEU A 138 -0.65 1.85 -9.11
N PHE A 139 -0.44 0.70 -9.77
CA PHE A 139 -1.04 -0.56 -9.35
C PHE A 139 -0.42 -1.10 -8.06
N ASN A 140 0.83 -0.73 -7.73
CA ASN A 140 1.46 -1.08 -6.45
C ASN A 140 1.29 -0.01 -5.37
N GLY A 141 0.52 1.06 -5.63
CA GLY A 141 0.16 2.05 -4.61
C GLY A 141 1.30 2.98 -4.19
N TYR A 142 2.27 3.23 -5.07
CA TYR A 142 3.34 4.21 -4.86
C TYR A 142 2.92 5.64 -5.23
N ILE A 143 1.98 5.76 -6.17
CA ILE A 143 1.36 7.03 -6.56
C ILE A 143 -0.16 6.97 -6.47
N ASN A 144 -0.81 8.14 -6.42
CA ASN A 144 -2.26 8.28 -6.51
C ASN A 144 -3.08 7.47 -5.47
N PHE A 145 -2.47 7.12 -4.33
CA PHE A 145 -3.16 6.49 -3.20
C PHE A 145 -3.63 7.52 -2.18
N GLY A 146 -4.66 7.14 -1.41
CA GLY A 146 -5.10 7.88 -0.23
C GLY A 146 -6.53 8.41 -0.32
N VAL A 147 -6.71 9.66 0.13
CA VAL A 147 -8.03 10.20 0.51
C VAL A 147 -8.33 11.56 -0.13
N SER A 148 -7.58 11.96 -1.16
CA SER A 148 -7.89 13.21 -1.84
C SER A 148 -9.29 13.14 -2.51
N PRO A 149 -10.13 14.20 -2.43
CA PRO A 149 -11.43 14.22 -3.07
C PRO A 149 -11.38 13.98 -4.59
N THR A 150 -10.31 14.43 -5.25
CA THR A 150 -10.10 14.26 -6.71
C THR A 150 -9.94 12.80 -7.13
N PHE A 151 -9.75 11.87 -6.17
CA PHE A 151 -9.55 10.46 -6.48
C PHE A 151 -10.87 9.72 -6.62
N MET A 152 -11.94 10.22 -6.01
CA MET A 152 -13.26 9.59 -6.11
C MET A 152 -13.82 9.69 -7.53
N SER A 153 -13.45 10.72 -8.29
CA SER A 153 -13.82 10.83 -9.70
C SER A 153 -13.08 9.85 -10.62
N GLN A 154 -12.05 9.17 -10.10
CA GLN A 154 -11.26 8.18 -10.85
C GLN A 154 -11.77 6.76 -10.60
N ILE A 155 -12.69 6.56 -9.66
CA ILE A 155 -13.34 5.27 -9.45
C ILE A 155 -14.26 5.01 -10.66
N PRO A 156 -14.07 3.89 -11.38
CA PRO A 156 -14.95 3.54 -12.49
C PRO A 156 -16.41 3.44 -12.04
N GLY A 157 -17.34 4.04 -12.79
CA GLY A 157 -18.78 3.96 -12.50
C GLY A 157 -19.38 2.57 -12.70
N GLU A 158 -18.77 1.74 -13.56
CA GLU A 158 -19.13 0.34 -13.76
C GLU A 158 -18.04 -0.58 -13.22
N THR A 159 -18.42 -1.61 -12.45
CA THR A 159 -17.50 -2.59 -11.88
C THR A 159 -17.32 -3.77 -12.84
N ASN A 160 -16.12 -3.99 -13.36
CA ASN A 160 -15.85 -5.00 -14.38
C ASN A 160 -14.83 -6.08 -13.94
N GLU A 161 -14.18 -5.94 -12.77
CA GLU A 161 -13.07 -6.83 -12.36
C GLU A 161 -13.46 -7.98 -11.41
N GLY A 162 -14.73 -8.03 -10.96
CA GLY A 162 -15.22 -9.03 -10.01
C GLY A 162 -15.52 -8.45 -8.62
N SER A 163 -15.78 -9.33 -7.65
CA SER A 163 -16.24 -8.98 -6.30
C SER A 163 -15.28 -9.46 -5.20
N VAL A 164 -15.06 -8.59 -4.21
CA VAL A 164 -14.15 -8.85 -3.08
C VAL A 164 -14.84 -8.54 -1.76
N LEU A 165 -14.84 -9.51 -0.84
CA LEU A 165 -15.19 -9.29 0.56
C LEU A 165 -13.93 -8.96 1.37
N VAL A 166 -13.96 -7.90 2.16
CA VAL A 166 -12.88 -7.52 3.07
C VAL A 166 -13.34 -7.75 4.50
N VAL A 167 -12.64 -8.61 5.24
CA VAL A 167 -12.94 -8.89 6.65
C VAL A 167 -12.08 -7.98 7.53
N GLY A 168 -12.70 -6.96 8.12
CA GLY A 168 -12.11 -5.95 8.99
C GLY A 168 -11.95 -4.58 8.31
N ALA A 169 -12.48 -3.53 8.97
CA ALA A 169 -12.34 -2.12 8.60
C ALA A 169 -11.19 -1.43 9.36
N GLY A 170 -10.08 -2.14 9.59
CA GLY A 170 -8.81 -1.55 10.04
C GLY A 170 -8.06 -0.86 8.90
N LEU A 171 -6.90 -0.26 9.18
CA LEU A 171 -6.10 0.43 8.15
C LEU A 171 -5.81 -0.43 6.91
N ALA A 172 -5.47 -1.72 7.10
CA ALA A 172 -5.21 -2.64 5.99
C ALA A 172 -6.45 -2.86 5.11
N GLY A 173 -7.61 -3.16 5.72
CA GLY A 173 -8.85 -3.39 4.98
C GLY A 173 -9.36 -2.12 4.29
N LEU A 174 -9.27 -0.96 4.95
CA LEU A 174 -9.66 0.32 4.38
C LEU A 174 -8.77 0.72 3.20
N ALA A 175 -7.45 0.57 3.32
CA ALA A 175 -6.51 0.87 2.24
C ALA A 175 -6.76 -0.05 1.03
N ALA A 176 -6.90 -1.36 1.28
CA ALA A 176 -7.19 -2.33 0.23
C ALA A 176 -8.51 -2.05 -0.48
N ALA A 177 -9.58 -1.78 0.27
CA ALA A 177 -10.91 -1.53 -0.28
C ALA A 177 -10.93 -0.31 -1.21
N ARG A 178 -10.30 0.80 -0.81
CA ARG A 178 -10.18 1.99 -1.68
C ARG A 178 -9.45 1.69 -2.97
N GLN A 179 -8.34 0.97 -2.87
CA GLN A 179 -7.50 0.63 -4.02
C GLN A 179 -8.22 -0.34 -4.97
N LEU A 180 -8.92 -1.34 -4.43
CA LEU A 180 -9.72 -2.28 -5.20
C LEU A 180 -10.89 -1.58 -5.91
N LEU A 181 -11.57 -0.63 -5.26
CA LEU A 181 -12.59 0.19 -5.93
C LEU A 181 -12.00 0.99 -7.08
N SER A 182 -10.81 1.60 -6.90
CA SER A 182 -10.14 2.32 -8.00
C SER A 182 -9.69 1.42 -9.15
N PHE A 183 -9.53 0.12 -8.89
CA PHE A 183 -9.25 -0.88 -9.92
C PHE A 183 -10.54 -1.42 -10.58
N GLY A 184 -11.74 -0.99 -10.15
CA GLY A 184 -13.01 -1.40 -10.74
C GLY A 184 -13.62 -2.68 -10.15
N PHE A 185 -13.18 -3.11 -8.97
CA PHE A 185 -13.81 -4.20 -8.24
C PHE A 185 -15.06 -3.74 -7.50
N LYS A 186 -16.03 -4.65 -7.32
CA LYS A 186 -17.10 -4.51 -6.34
C LYS A 186 -16.60 -4.94 -4.97
N VAL A 187 -16.54 -4.01 -4.02
CA VAL A 187 -15.99 -4.30 -2.68
C VAL A 187 -17.08 -4.19 -1.62
N ILE A 188 -17.05 -5.05 -0.61
CA ILE A 188 -17.82 -4.92 0.64
C ILE A 188 -16.90 -5.17 1.83
N ILE A 189 -17.00 -4.37 2.89
CA ILE A 189 -16.25 -4.58 4.13
C ILE A 189 -17.17 -5.08 5.24
N LEU A 190 -16.79 -6.16 5.92
CA LEU A 190 -17.46 -6.68 7.13
C LEU A 190 -16.62 -6.33 8.36
N GLU A 191 -17.15 -5.51 9.26
CA GLU A 191 -16.47 -5.07 10.48
C GLU A 191 -17.21 -5.58 11.72
N GLY A 192 -16.49 -6.29 12.60
CA GLY A 192 -17.07 -6.86 13.82
C GLY A 192 -17.48 -5.79 14.84
N ARG A 193 -16.80 -4.65 14.88
CA ARG A 193 -17.12 -3.53 15.77
C ARG A 193 -18.23 -2.66 15.20
N ASN A 194 -18.78 -1.79 16.05
CA ASN A 194 -19.67 -0.70 15.65
C ASN A 194 -18.91 0.57 15.21
N ARG A 195 -17.64 0.43 14.84
CA ARG A 195 -16.76 1.52 14.41
C ARG A 195 -15.65 0.99 13.49
N PRO A 196 -15.12 1.81 12.57
CA PRO A 196 -13.93 1.46 11.80
C PRO A 196 -12.64 1.73 12.60
N GLY A 197 -11.50 1.48 11.96
CA GLY A 197 -10.15 1.77 12.47
C GLY A 197 -9.50 0.62 13.24
N GLY A 198 -10.29 -0.31 13.79
CA GLY A 198 -9.77 -1.45 14.54
C GLY A 198 -8.88 -0.99 15.71
N ARG A 199 -7.58 -1.30 15.63
CA ARG A 199 -6.55 -0.92 16.61
C ARG A 199 -6.05 0.53 16.47
N VAL A 200 -6.49 1.27 15.45
CA VAL A 200 -6.37 2.73 15.42
C VAL A 200 -7.67 3.30 15.98
N TYR A 201 -7.64 3.69 17.25
CA TYR A 201 -8.84 4.06 17.98
C TYR A 201 -8.63 5.36 18.75
N THR A 202 -9.29 6.41 18.28
CA THR A 202 -9.38 7.69 18.99
C THR A 202 -10.75 7.80 19.63
N GLN A 203 -10.78 8.22 20.89
CA GLN A 203 -12.02 8.54 21.60
C GLN A 203 -12.09 10.04 21.90
N LYS A 204 -13.30 10.60 21.78
CA LYS A 204 -13.59 11.93 22.33
C LYS A 204 -13.80 11.79 23.83
N MET A 205 -12.99 12.46 24.63
CA MET A 205 -13.04 12.42 26.10
C MET A 205 -13.13 13.85 26.65
N GLY A 206 -13.81 14.05 27.77
CA GLY A 206 -14.02 15.37 28.39
C GLY A 206 -15.50 15.69 28.58
N GLN A 207 -15.82 16.99 28.68
CA GLN A 207 -17.19 17.48 28.91
C GLN A 207 -17.79 18.04 27.62
N GLU A 208 -19.12 18.19 27.60
CA GLU A 208 -19.84 18.75 26.46
C GLU A 208 -19.32 20.16 26.11
N GLY A 209 -19.01 20.40 24.84
CA GLY A 209 -18.37 21.64 24.37
C GLY A 209 -16.86 21.75 24.60
N LYS A 210 -16.24 20.86 25.40
CA LYS A 210 -14.79 20.82 25.67
C LYS A 210 -14.28 19.36 25.68
N PHE A 211 -14.15 18.77 24.49
CA PHE A 211 -13.63 17.42 24.31
C PHE A 211 -12.18 17.44 23.79
N ALA A 212 -11.41 16.46 24.24
CA ALA A 212 -10.11 16.12 23.72
C ALA A 212 -10.19 14.84 22.87
N ALA A 213 -9.43 14.79 21.77
CA ALA A 213 -9.25 13.60 20.95
C ALA A 213 -8.08 12.76 21.48
N VAL A 214 -8.37 11.56 21.99
CA VAL A 214 -7.39 10.73 22.71
C VAL A 214 -7.19 9.39 22.01
N ASP A 215 -5.96 9.10 21.58
CA ASP A 215 -5.61 7.85 20.89
C ASP A 215 -5.36 6.70 21.89
N LEU A 216 -6.34 5.82 22.01
CA LEU A 216 -6.31 4.62 22.85
C LEU A 216 -5.55 3.45 22.20
N GLY A 217 -5.38 3.50 20.88
CA GLY A 217 -4.67 2.50 20.08
C GLY A 217 -3.39 3.04 19.43
N GLY A 218 -3.22 2.83 18.13
CA GLY A 218 -2.10 3.43 17.36
C GLY A 218 -2.08 4.95 17.49
N SER A 219 -0.95 5.49 17.97
CA SER A 219 -0.80 6.89 18.41
C SER A 219 0.23 7.69 17.61
N VAL A 220 1.34 7.06 17.25
CA VAL A 220 2.52 7.74 16.71
C VAL A 220 2.68 7.39 15.23
N ILE A 221 2.94 8.41 14.41
CA ILE A 221 3.41 8.22 13.03
C ILE A 221 4.94 8.19 13.09
N THR A 222 5.51 6.99 12.91
CA THR A 222 6.95 6.74 13.01
C THR A 222 7.64 7.07 11.69
N GLY A 223 8.33 8.21 11.65
CA GLY A 223 8.97 8.72 10.44
C GLY A 223 7.95 9.25 9.44
N ILE A 224 8.27 10.36 8.76
CA ILE A 224 7.31 11.05 7.87
C ILE A 224 7.78 11.15 6.42
N HIS A 225 9.04 10.83 6.11
CA HIS A 225 9.56 10.98 4.74
C HIS A 225 8.95 9.95 3.78
N ALA A 226 9.04 8.66 4.13
CA ALA A 226 8.51 7.55 3.33
C ALA A 226 7.07 7.17 3.71
N ASN A 227 6.63 7.56 4.91
CA ASN A 227 5.44 7.01 5.54
C ASN A 227 4.14 7.46 4.84
N PRO A 228 3.31 6.52 4.33
CA PRO A 228 2.07 6.86 3.63
C PRO A 228 1.08 7.62 4.51
N LEU A 229 1.12 7.47 5.83
CA LEU A 229 0.24 8.22 6.73
C LEU A 229 0.58 9.71 6.78
N GLY A 230 1.86 10.07 6.59
CA GLY A 230 2.28 11.45 6.38
C GLY A 230 1.72 12.04 5.08
N VAL A 231 1.61 11.22 4.02
CA VAL A 231 0.95 11.61 2.77
C VAL A 231 -0.54 11.88 3.00
N LEU A 232 -1.25 11.02 3.74
CA LEU A 232 -2.65 11.24 4.09
C LEU A 232 -2.84 12.52 4.93
N ALA A 233 -1.96 12.77 5.91
CA ALA A 233 -2.00 14.00 6.69
C ALA A 233 -1.84 15.25 5.81
N ARG A 234 -0.91 15.22 4.84
CA ARG A 234 -0.74 16.29 3.84
C ARG A 234 -1.96 16.46 2.92
N GLN A 235 -2.59 15.36 2.50
CA GLN A 235 -3.83 15.39 1.72
C GLN A 235 -4.96 16.09 2.48
N LEU A 236 -5.10 15.77 3.77
CA LEU A 236 -6.14 16.28 4.64
C LEU A 236 -5.82 17.64 5.29
N SER A 237 -4.65 18.23 4.99
CA SER A 237 -4.15 19.45 5.65
C SER A 237 -4.11 19.33 7.17
N ILE A 238 -3.77 18.16 7.71
CA ILE A 238 -3.70 17.94 9.16
C ILE A 238 -2.30 18.30 9.65
N PRO A 239 -2.18 19.20 10.65
CA PRO A 239 -0.89 19.47 11.29
C PRO A 239 -0.33 18.20 11.96
N LEU A 240 0.95 17.95 11.71
CA LEU A 240 1.75 16.96 12.41
C LEU A 240 2.59 17.69 13.47
N HIS A 241 2.51 17.21 14.71
CA HIS A 241 3.34 17.71 15.81
C HIS A 241 4.51 16.76 16.00
N LYS A 242 5.73 17.23 15.73
CA LYS A 242 6.96 16.49 16.04
C LYS A 242 7.01 16.21 17.53
N VAL A 243 7.20 14.94 17.90
CA VAL A 243 7.49 14.57 19.28
C VAL A 243 8.85 15.14 19.66
N ARG A 244 8.89 15.98 20.69
CA ARG A 244 10.13 16.58 21.20
C ARG A 244 11.06 15.51 21.77
N ASP A 245 12.36 15.71 21.57
CA ASP A 245 13.39 14.76 22.02
C ASP A 245 13.59 14.75 23.55
N ASN A 246 13.05 15.73 24.27
CA ASN A 246 13.20 15.83 25.72
C ASN A 246 12.24 14.87 26.43
N CYS A 247 12.78 13.90 27.18
CA CYS A 247 12.05 12.94 28.00
C CYS A 247 12.68 12.88 29.40
N PRO A 248 12.31 13.78 30.34
CA PRO A 248 12.85 13.71 31.69
C PRO A 248 12.38 12.45 32.41
N LEU A 249 13.29 11.82 33.16
CA LEU A 249 13.01 10.63 33.96
C LEU A 249 12.91 10.99 35.44
N TYR A 250 11.97 10.35 36.13
CA TYR A 250 11.72 10.53 37.57
C TYR A 250 11.91 9.22 38.32
N LYS A 251 12.59 9.30 39.47
CA LYS A 251 12.73 8.20 40.43
C LYS A 251 11.38 7.87 41.08
N PRO A 252 11.23 6.72 41.74
CA PRO A 252 9.97 6.32 42.38
C PRO A 252 9.47 7.28 43.47
N ASP A 253 10.38 8.06 44.08
CA ASP A 253 10.06 9.10 45.06
C ASP A 253 9.67 10.46 44.42
N GLY A 254 9.69 10.55 43.09
CA GLY A 254 9.36 11.74 42.31
C GLY A 254 10.54 12.68 42.04
N ALA A 255 11.72 12.41 42.60
CA ALA A 255 12.92 13.21 42.30
C ALA A 255 13.36 13.01 40.84
N PRO A 256 13.89 14.04 40.16
CA PRO A 256 14.46 13.86 38.84
C PRO A 256 15.68 12.93 38.88
N VAL A 257 15.86 12.13 37.83
CA VAL A 257 17.09 11.34 37.62
C VAL A 257 18.22 12.30 37.23
N ASP A 258 19.42 12.02 37.73
CA ASP A 258 20.62 12.78 37.36
C ASP A 258 20.99 12.53 35.89
N LYS A 259 21.29 13.60 35.14
CA LYS A 259 21.52 13.52 33.68
C LYS A 259 22.78 12.73 33.31
N ASP A 260 23.81 12.74 34.15
CA ASP A 260 25.04 12.01 33.88
C ASP A 260 24.81 10.51 34.11
N ILE A 261 24.06 10.14 35.16
CA ILE A 261 23.63 8.76 35.40
C ILE A 261 22.72 8.27 34.25
N ASP A 262 21.76 9.10 33.84
CA ASP A 262 20.86 8.83 32.71
C ASP A 262 21.65 8.46 31.45
N SER A 263 22.52 9.38 31.02
CA SER A 263 23.36 9.22 29.84
C SER A 263 24.29 7.99 29.94
N ASN A 264 24.85 7.73 31.12
CA ASN A 264 25.75 6.58 31.32
C ASN A 264 25.03 5.24 31.21
N VAL A 265 23.82 5.12 31.79
CA VAL A 265 23.04 3.87 31.71
C VAL A 265 22.46 3.68 30.32
N GLU A 266 22.08 4.74 29.62
CA GLU A 266 21.70 4.67 28.20
C GLU A 266 22.85 4.08 27.36
N ILE A 267 24.09 4.55 27.55
CA ILE A 267 25.28 4.00 26.90
C ILE A 267 25.48 2.52 27.26
N ILE A 268 25.27 2.13 28.53
CA ILE A 268 25.36 0.73 28.96
C ILE A 268 24.30 -0.12 28.25
N PHE A 269 23.05 0.34 28.20
CA PHE A 269 21.96 -0.35 27.53
C PHE A 269 22.27 -0.59 26.04
N ASN A 270 22.70 0.45 25.33
CA ASN A 270 23.08 0.34 23.92
C ASN A 270 24.25 -0.62 23.70
N LYS A 271 25.28 -0.56 24.55
CA LYS A 271 26.41 -1.52 24.50
C LYS A 271 25.99 -2.95 24.78
N LEU A 272 25.01 -3.18 25.66
CA LEU A 272 24.47 -4.51 25.89
C LEU A 272 23.79 -5.05 24.62
N LEU A 273 23.00 -4.23 23.92
CA LEU A 273 22.39 -4.60 22.64
C LEU A 273 23.44 -4.89 21.56
N ASP A 274 24.47 -4.06 21.42
CA ASP A 274 25.60 -4.32 20.52
C ASP A 274 26.23 -5.69 20.79
N LYS A 275 26.41 -6.04 22.07
CA LYS A 275 26.94 -7.35 22.47
C LYS A 275 25.98 -8.50 22.21
N VAL A 276 24.66 -8.29 22.28
CA VAL A 276 23.69 -9.29 21.80
C VAL A 276 23.89 -9.54 20.30
N MET A 277 24.05 -8.48 19.50
CA MET A 277 24.26 -8.61 18.05
C MET A 277 25.57 -9.35 17.72
N GLU A 278 26.66 -9.04 18.42
CA GLU A 278 27.93 -9.76 18.30
C GLU A 278 27.78 -11.25 18.66
N LEU A 279 27.14 -11.55 19.79
CA LEU A 279 26.90 -12.93 20.24
C LEU A 279 26.03 -13.70 19.25
N ARG A 280 25.00 -13.08 18.69
CA ARG A 280 24.15 -13.68 17.65
C ARG A 280 24.97 -14.15 16.45
N GLN A 281 25.99 -13.39 16.02
CA GLN A 281 26.88 -13.80 14.92
C GLN A 281 27.74 -15.02 15.29
N ILE A 282 28.21 -15.09 16.55
CA ILE A 282 29.04 -16.21 17.04
C ILE A 282 28.21 -17.48 17.24
N MET A 283 27.01 -17.34 17.79
CA MET A 283 26.12 -18.45 18.13
C MET A 283 25.43 -19.06 16.90
N GLY A 284 25.34 -18.30 15.80
CA GLY A 284 24.69 -18.76 14.57
C GLY A 284 23.26 -19.27 14.83
N GLY A 285 22.95 -20.46 14.32
CA GLY A 285 21.62 -21.06 14.45
C GLY A 285 21.15 -21.31 15.89
N PHE A 286 22.06 -21.41 16.87
CA PHE A 286 21.69 -21.62 18.28
C PHE A 286 20.98 -20.41 18.91
N ALA A 287 21.16 -19.20 18.35
CA ALA A 287 20.47 -18.00 18.82
C ALA A 287 18.95 -18.07 18.60
N TYR A 288 18.47 -18.94 17.71
CA TYR A 288 17.05 -19.11 17.38
C TYR A 288 16.19 -19.59 18.56
N ASP A 289 16.79 -20.33 19.49
CA ASP A 289 16.12 -20.93 20.66
C ASP A 289 16.28 -20.10 21.95
N ILE A 290 16.84 -18.89 21.85
CA ILE A 290 17.26 -18.10 23.01
C ILE A 290 16.52 -16.77 23.02
N SER A 291 16.03 -16.38 24.20
CA SER A 291 15.36 -15.09 24.37
C SER A 291 16.33 -13.95 24.60
N LEU A 292 16.00 -12.78 24.06
CA LEU A 292 16.77 -11.54 24.20
C LEU A 292 17.02 -11.21 25.68
N GLY A 293 15.99 -11.32 26.52
CA GLY A 293 16.09 -11.07 27.96
C GLY A 293 17.08 -11.98 28.66
N SER A 294 17.18 -13.25 28.25
CA SER A 294 18.15 -14.18 28.83
C SER A 294 19.60 -13.82 28.48
N VAL A 295 19.84 -13.30 27.27
CA VAL A 295 21.18 -12.84 26.84
C VAL A 295 21.54 -11.54 27.55
N LEU A 296 20.63 -10.56 27.57
CA LEU A 296 20.84 -9.28 28.24
C LEU A 296 21.17 -9.45 29.72
N GLU A 297 20.43 -10.30 30.44
CA GLU A 297 20.72 -10.53 31.87
C GLU A 297 22.05 -11.26 32.10
N ARG A 298 22.44 -12.18 31.21
CA ARG A 298 23.75 -12.83 31.27
C ARG A 298 24.88 -11.82 31.03
N LEU A 299 24.76 -10.97 30.02
CA LEU A 299 25.74 -9.94 29.69
C LEU A 299 25.88 -8.91 30.81
N ARG A 300 24.76 -8.43 31.37
CA ARG A 300 24.75 -7.52 32.52
C ARG A 300 25.51 -8.09 33.72
N LYS A 301 25.27 -9.38 34.05
CA LYS A 301 25.99 -10.08 35.12
C LYS A 301 27.48 -10.24 34.80
N LEU A 302 27.82 -10.64 33.57
CA LEU A 302 29.20 -10.87 33.14
C LEU A 302 30.05 -9.60 33.19
N TYR A 303 29.51 -8.48 32.71
CA TYR A 303 30.20 -7.20 32.69
C TYR A 303 30.01 -6.37 33.97
N ALA A 304 29.28 -6.91 34.95
CA ALA A 304 28.99 -6.24 36.23
C ALA A 304 28.48 -4.80 36.06
N THR A 305 27.56 -4.59 35.11
CA THR A 305 26.94 -3.29 34.82
C THR A 305 25.62 -3.11 35.57
N ALA A 306 25.25 -1.84 35.79
CA ALA A 306 24.04 -1.44 36.53
C ALA A 306 23.95 -2.13 37.91
N ARG A 307 24.94 -1.86 38.77
CA ARG A 307 25.09 -2.53 40.08
C ARG A 307 24.40 -1.77 41.19
N SER A 308 24.35 -0.44 41.10
CA SER A 308 23.63 0.34 42.10
C SER A 308 22.12 0.15 41.94
N LYS A 309 21.36 0.38 43.02
CA LYS A 309 19.88 0.33 42.97
C LYS A 309 19.35 1.26 41.88
N GLU A 310 19.89 2.48 41.80
CA GLU A 310 19.47 3.50 40.85
C GLU A 310 19.80 3.13 39.40
N GLU A 311 21.04 2.72 39.11
CA GLU A 311 21.43 2.28 37.76
C GLU A 311 20.58 1.09 37.30
N ARG A 312 20.25 0.18 38.22
CA ARG A 312 19.42 -0.99 37.91
C ARG A 312 17.99 -0.58 37.55
N GLN A 313 17.38 0.32 38.32
CA GLN A 313 16.03 0.85 38.04
C GLN A 313 15.98 1.57 36.69
N LEU A 314 17.03 2.33 36.38
CA LEU A 314 17.16 3.04 35.12
C LEU A 314 17.36 2.09 33.94
N LEU A 315 18.21 1.07 34.08
CA LEU A 315 18.34 0.02 33.09
C LEU A 315 17.00 -0.70 32.88
N ASP A 316 16.28 -1.02 33.95
CA ASP A 316 14.95 -1.62 33.87
C ASP A 316 13.95 -0.71 33.12
N TRP A 317 14.06 0.62 33.23
CA TRP A 317 13.24 1.54 32.42
C TRP A 317 13.55 1.42 30.92
N HIS A 318 14.83 1.37 30.52
CA HIS A 318 15.19 1.14 29.11
C HIS A 318 14.72 -0.24 28.62
N LEU A 319 14.82 -1.28 29.46
CA LEU A 319 14.28 -2.61 29.16
C LEU A 319 12.75 -2.56 29.00
N ALA A 320 12.03 -1.78 29.83
CA ALA A 320 10.59 -1.58 29.68
C ALA A 320 10.25 -0.84 28.38
N ASN A 321 11.06 0.15 27.98
CA ASN A 321 10.90 0.86 26.71
C ASN A 321 11.08 -0.08 25.50
N LEU A 322 12.01 -1.04 25.60
CA LEU A 322 12.20 -2.08 24.60
C LEU A 322 11.02 -3.07 24.55
N GLU A 323 10.45 -3.43 25.70
CA GLU A 323 9.21 -4.23 25.78
C GLU A 323 8.01 -3.47 25.22
N TYR A 324 7.95 -2.15 25.40
CA TYR A 324 6.95 -1.28 24.79
C TYR A 324 7.05 -1.30 23.27
N ALA A 325 8.25 -1.05 22.72
CA ALA A 325 8.47 -1.02 21.28
C ALA A 325 8.03 -2.32 20.59
N ASN A 326 8.27 -3.47 21.24
CA ASN A 326 7.90 -4.79 20.71
C ASN A 326 6.52 -5.30 21.17
N ALA A 327 5.89 -4.66 22.15
CA ALA A 327 4.78 -5.20 22.95
C ALA A 327 4.98 -6.64 23.48
N GLY A 328 6.23 -7.13 23.52
CA GLY A 328 6.58 -8.47 23.95
C GLY A 328 7.44 -8.42 25.20
N CYS A 329 7.31 -9.43 26.07
CA CYS A 329 8.22 -9.57 27.20
C CYS A 329 9.60 -9.97 26.69
N LEU A 330 10.67 -9.42 27.26
CA LEU A 330 12.05 -9.77 26.83
C LEU A 330 12.34 -11.28 26.97
N SER A 331 11.62 -11.97 27.86
CA SER A 331 11.70 -13.42 28.05
C SER A 331 11.20 -14.23 26.84
N ASP A 332 10.39 -13.63 25.97
CA ASP A 332 9.81 -14.26 24.78
C ASP A 332 10.38 -13.69 23.47
N LEU A 333 10.98 -12.49 23.47
CA LEU A 333 11.60 -11.92 22.25
C LEU A 333 12.80 -12.73 21.76
N SER A 334 12.90 -12.95 20.46
CA SER A 334 13.99 -13.69 19.83
C SER A 334 15.32 -12.94 19.88
N ALA A 335 16.36 -13.48 20.52
CA ALA A 335 17.69 -12.87 20.47
C ALA A 335 18.26 -12.82 19.03
N ALA A 336 17.77 -13.68 18.14
CA ALA A 336 18.25 -13.76 16.76
C ALA A 336 17.58 -12.76 15.81
N TYR A 337 16.32 -12.39 16.06
CA TYR A 337 15.47 -11.76 15.03
C TYR A 337 14.50 -10.69 15.55
N TRP A 338 14.63 -10.25 16.81
CA TRP A 338 13.75 -9.22 17.37
C TRP A 338 13.84 -7.87 16.63
N ASP A 339 15.01 -7.55 16.07
CA ASP A 339 15.41 -6.30 15.39
C ASP A 339 15.43 -6.45 13.86
N GLN A 340 14.70 -7.43 13.31
CA GLN A 340 14.81 -7.79 11.89
C GLN A 340 14.27 -6.71 10.94
N ASP A 341 13.42 -5.82 11.43
CA ASP A 341 12.80 -4.71 10.69
C ASP A 341 13.58 -3.39 10.77
N ASP A 342 14.57 -3.27 11.67
CA ASP A 342 15.42 -2.06 11.80
C ASP A 342 15.98 -1.54 10.47
N PRO A 343 16.46 -2.39 9.53
CA PRO A 343 17.00 -1.90 8.26
C PRO A 343 15.98 -1.17 7.38
N TYR A 344 14.69 -1.28 7.68
CA TYR A 344 13.58 -0.68 6.93
C TYR A 344 12.98 0.53 7.63
N GLU A 345 13.55 1.00 8.75
CA GLU A 345 13.01 2.17 9.45
C GLU A 345 12.83 3.38 8.52
N MET A 346 11.65 4.02 8.61
CA MET A 346 11.34 5.19 7.81
C MET A 346 11.96 6.45 8.43
N GLY A 347 12.74 7.17 7.62
CA GLY A 347 13.34 8.43 8.07
C GLY A 347 12.35 9.57 8.34
N GLY A 348 12.84 10.60 9.02
CA GLY A 348 12.09 11.79 9.42
C GLY A 348 11.59 11.72 10.85
N ASP A 349 10.99 12.80 11.32
CA ASP A 349 10.54 12.89 12.71
C ASP A 349 9.36 11.95 13.02
N HIS A 350 9.29 11.48 14.27
CA HIS A 350 8.08 10.87 14.79
C HIS A 350 7.07 11.95 15.17
N CYS A 351 5.80 11.74 14.79
CA CYS A 351 4.78 12.77 14.95
C CYS A 351 3.50 12.26 15.61
N PHE A 352 2.88 13.12 16.40
CA PHE A 352 1.46 13.03 16.74
C PHE A 352 0.61 13.77 15.70
N LEU A 353 -0.63 13.33 15.52
CA LEU A 353 -1.56 13.92 14.57
C LEU A 353 -2.61 14.77 15.30
N ALA A 354 -2.72 16.04 14.93
CA ALA A 354 -3.66 16.97 15.56
C ALA A 354 -5.13 16.54 15.34
N GLY A 355 -5.86 16.36 16.45
CA GLY A 355 -7.23 15.85 16.50
C GLY A 355 -7.34 14.32 16.49
N GLY A 356 -6.22 13.61 16.68
CA GLY A 356 -6.15 12.15 16.81
C GLY A 356 -6.28 11.38 15.50
N ASN A 357 -5.77 10.15 15.49
CA ASN A 357 -5.64 9.34 14.27
C ASN A 357 -6.97 8.93 13.62
N TRP A 358 -8.09 9.07 14.32
CA TRP A 358 -9.44 8.94 13.76
C TRP A 358 -9.68 9.81 12.53
N ARG A 359 -9.02 10.97 12.41
CA ARG A 359 -9.17 11.80 11.20
C ARG A 359 -8.72 11.08 9.94
N LEU A 360 -7.67 10.26 10.02
CA LEU A 360 -7.23 9.40 8.92
C LEU A 360 -8.26 8.32 8.62
N ILE A 361 -8.75 7.64 9.66
CA ILE A 361 -9.74 6.57 9.54
C ILE A 361 -11.04 7.09 8.92
N LYS A 362 -11.55 8.22 9.39
CA LYS A 362 -12.77 8.86 8.88
C LYS A 362 -12.64 9.14 7.38
N ALA A 363 -11.52 9.73 6.96
CA ALA A 363 -11.28 10.03 5.54
C ALA A 363 -11.16 8.76 4.69
N LEU A 364 -10.52 7.70 5.21
CA LEU A 364 -10.42 6.43 4.49
C LEU A 364 -11.78 5.74 4.30
N CYS A 365 -12.71 5.91 5.24
CA CYS A 365 -14.04 5.32 5.16
C CYS A 365 -14.97 6.00 4.14
N GLU A 366 -14.64 7.21 3.69
CA GLU A 366 -15.50 7.97 2.78
C GLU A 366 -15.71 7.24 1.45
N GLY A 367 -16.96 6.99 1.10
CA GLY A 367 -17.36 6.26 -0.11
C GLY A 367 -17.24 4.73 -0.01
N LEU A 368 -16.86 4.17 1.14
CA LEU A 368 -16.73 2.72 1.30
C LEU A 368 -18.00 2.04 1.84
N PRO A 369 -18.43 0.91 1.26
CA PRO A 369 -19.54 0.11 1.77
C PRO A 369 -19.09 -0.78 2.95
N ILE A 370 -19.28 -0.27 4.18
CA ILE A 370 -18.90 -0.95 5.43
C ILE A 370 -20.13 -1.41 6.19
N PHE A 371 -20.20 -2.71 6.51
CA PHE A 371 -21.22 -3.29 7.38
C PHE A 371 -20.63 -3.53 8.78
N TYR A 372 -21.06 -2.69 9.72
CA TYR A 372 -20.66 -2.78 11.13
C TYR A 372 -21.44 -3.85 11.90
N GLY A 373 -20.89 -4.28 13.04
CA GLY A 373 -21.48 -5.33 13.88
C GLY A 373 -21.52 -6.72 13.22
N LYS A 374 -20.73 -6.93 12.17
CA LYS A 374 -20.63 -8.20 11.42
C LYS A 374 -19.39 -8.95 11.82
N THR A 375 -19.47 -9.66 12.95
CA THR A 375 -18.39 -10.55 13.38
C THR A 375 -18.40 -11.81 12.52
N VAL A 376 -17.38 -11.97 11.68
CA VAL A 376 -17.20 -13.17 10.84
C VAL A 376 -16.80 -14.35 11.72
N ASN A 377 -17.45 -15.49 11.54
CA ASN A 377 -17.18 -16.73 12.27
C ASN A 377 -16.69 -17.85 11.35
N THR A 378 -16.99 -17.80 10.05
CA THR A 378 -16.56 -18.82 9.10
C THR A 378 -16.25 -18.19 7.74
N ILE A 379 -15.18 -18.66 7.12
CA ILE A 379 -14.80 -18.32 5.74
C ILE A 379 -14.67 -19.63 4.97
N ARG A 380 -15.60 -19.86 4.04
CA ARG A 380 -15.51 -20.95 3.07
C ARG A 380 -14.90 -20.42 1.78
N TYR A 381 -13.96 -21.16 1.21
CA TYR A 381 -13.30 -20.74 -0.01
C TYR A 381 -12.98 -21.93 -0.90
N GLY A 382 -13.02 -21.72 -2.22
CA GLY A 382 -12.73 -22.74 -3.20
C GLY A 382 -12.51 -22.14 -4.59
N ASN A 383 -12.58 -22.97 -5.62
CA ASN A 383 -12.40 -22.53 -7.01
C ASN A 383 -13.63 -21.79 -7.58
N GLU A 384 -14.77 -21.87 -6.89
CA GLU A 384 -16.04 -21.23 -7.30
C GLU A 384 -16.31 -19.90 -6.56
N GLY A 385 -15.32 -19.40 -5.82
CA GLY A 385 -15.44 -18.18 -5.02
C GLY A 385 -15.41 -18.44 -3.52
N VAL A 386 -16.05 -17.55 -2.76
CA VAL A 386 -16.02 -17.52 -1.30
C VAL A 386 -17.41 -17.32 -0.69
N GLU A 387 -17.64 -17.95 0.47
CA GLU A 387 -18.78 -17.66 1.36
C GLU A 387 -18.24 -17.20 2.71
N VAL A 388 -18.62 -16.00 3.14
CA VAL A 388 -18.24 -15.44 4.45
C VAL A 388 -19.47 -15.38 5.34
N ILE A 389 -19.42 -16.07 6.48
CA ILE A 389 -20.55 -16.19 7.42
C ILE A 389 -20.27 -15.29 8.62
N ALA A 390 -21.18 -14.34 8.86
CA ALA A 390 -21.16 -13.44 10.01
C ALA A 390 -22.50 -13.52 10.75
N GLY A 391 -22.52 -14.23 11.88
CA GLY A 391 -23.76 -14.57 12.56
C GLY A 391 -24.67 -15.46 11.70
N ASP A 392 -25.88 -14.98 11.43
CA ASP A 392 -26.91 -15.63 10.61
C ASP A 392 -26.85 -15.23 9.13
N GLN A 393 -25.92 -14.33 8.75
CA GLN A 393 -25.80 -13.82 7.40
C GLN A 393 -24.66 -14.47 6.63
N VAL A 394 -24.90 -14.75 5.35
CA VAL A 394 -23.94 -15.30 4.41
C VAL A 394 -23.70 -14.29 3.29
N PHE A 395 -22.43 -13.98 3.05
CA PHE A 395 -21.97 -13.07 2.00
C PHE A 395 -21.18 -13.86 0.96
N HIS A 396 -21.47 -13.63 -0.32
CA HIS A 396 -20.79 -14.28 -1.44
C HIS A 396 -19.93 -13.28 -2.21
N ALA A 397 -18.77 -13.72 -2.67
CA ALA A 397 -17.90 -12.99 -3.58
C ALA A 397 -16.97 -13.94 -4.35
N ASP A 398 -16.21 -13.40 -5.30
CA ASP A 398 -15.18 -14.16 -6.01
C ASP A 398 -13.95 -14.38 -5.12
N MET A 399 -13.61 -13.40 -4.28
CA MET A 399 -12.44 -13.42 -3.40
C MET A 399 -12.74 -12.82 -2.03
N VAL A 400 -11.94 -13.19 -1.03
CA VAL A 400 -11.96 -12.60 0.31
C VAL A 400 -10.56 -12.16 0.73
N LEU A 401 -10.46 -10.95 1.26
CA LEU A 401 -9.29 -10.42 1.94
C LEU A 401 -9.51 -10.44 3.45
N CYS A 402 -8.78 -11.31 4.16
CA CYS A 402 -8.82 -11.41 5.60
C CYS A 402 -7.81 -10.44 6.23
N THR A 403 -8.28 -9.49 7.04
CA THR A 403 -7.43 -8.50 7.73
C THR A 403 -7.52 -8.55 9.24
N VAL A 404 -8.02 -9.67 9.78
CA VAL A 404 -8.20 -9.84 11.22
C VAL A 404 -6.85 -9.86 11.95
N PRO A 405 -6.78 -9.36 13.19
CA PRO A 405 -5.54 -9.39 13.97
C PRO A 405 -5.00 -10.80 14.16
N LEU A 406 -3.68 -10.94 14.27
CA LEU A 406 -3.02 -12.23 14.52
C LEU A 406 -3.58 -12.93 15.78
N GLY A 407 -3.90 -12.19 16.84
CA GLY A 407 -4.55 -12.74 18.03
C GLY A 407 -5.88 -13.47 17.75
N VAL A 408 -6.70 -12.96 16.82
CA VAL A 408 -7.95 -13.61 16.37
C VAL A 408 -7.66 -14.92 15.64
N LEU A 409 -6.62 -14.95 14.80
CA LEU A 409 -6.17 -16.17 14.11
C LEU A 409 -5.62 -17.20 15.10
N LYS A 410 -4.81 -16.78 16.09
CA LYS A 410 -4.26 -17.67 17.14
C LYS A 410 -5.34 -18.26 18.02
N ARG A 411 -6.42 -17.52 18.28
CA ARG A 411 -7.60 -18.02 19.01
C ARG A 411 -8.49 -18.93 18.18
N ARG A 412 -8.26 -19.05 16.87
CA ARG A 412 -9.10 -19.81 15.92
C ARG A 412 -10.57 -19.39 16.01
N ALA A 413 -10.81 -18.08 16.20
CA ALA A 413 -12.16 -17.53 16.32
C ALA A 413 -12.93 -17.55 15.00
N ILE A 414 -12.22 -17.70 13.87
CA ILE A 414 -12.78 -17.90 12.53
C ILE A 414 -12.44 -19.31 12.08
N LYS A 415 -13.45 -20.05 11.65
CA LYS A 415 -13.31 -21.35 11.00
C LYS A 415 -13.01 -21.15 9.51
N PHE A 416 -11.95 -21.76 9.02
CA PHE A 416 -11.62 -21.79 7.58
C PHE A 416 -12.05 -23.13 6.99
N GLU A 417 -12.78 -23.11 5.88
CA GLU A 417 -13.24 -24.32 5.18
C GLU A 417 -12.87 -24.25 3.68
N PRO A 418 -11.92 -25.06 3.20
CA PRO A 418 -11.09 -26.02 3.93
C PRO A 418 -10.15 -25.36 4.95
N GLU A 419 -9.55 -26.17 5.82
CA GLU A 419 -8.58 -25.69 6.82
C GLU A 419 -7.36 -25.03 6.16
N LEU A 420 -6.76 -24.06 6.85
CA LEU A 420 -5.58 -23.37 6.33
C LEU A 420 -4.37 -24.32 6.15
N PRO A 421 -3.50 -24.07 5.16
CA PRO A 421 -2.29 -24.87 4.97
C PRO A 421 -1.41 -24.94 6.24
N GLN A 422 -0.82 -26.10 6.51
CA GLN A 422 -0.02 -26.34 7.72
C GLN A 422 1.14 -25.35 7.90
N ARG A 423 1.76 -24.88 6.81
CA ARG A 423 2.82 -23.86 6.89
C ARG A 423 2.30 -22.52 7.45
N LYS A 424 1.08 -22.13 7.07
CA LYS A 424 0.43 -20.90 7.52
C LYS A 424 -0.04 -21.04 8.97
N LEU A 425 -0.64 -22.17 9.34
CA LEU A 425 -0.95 -22.49 10.74
C LEU A 425 0.30 -22.46 11.62
N GLY A 426 1.41 -23.04 11.14
CA GLY A 426 2.68 -22.99 11.83
C GLY A 426 3.21 -21.56 12.04
N ALA A 427 3.07 -20.68 11.04
CA ALA A 427 3.45 -19.27 11.18
C ALA A 427 2.56 -18.52 12.18
N ILE A 428 1.24 -18.75 12.14
CA ILE A 428 0.29 -18.21 13.12
C ILE A 428 0.69 -18.63 14.54
N GLU A 429 1.08 -19.89 14.75
CA GLU A 429 1.51 -20.40 16.06
C GLU A 429 2.88 -19.85 16.50
N ARG A 430 3.82 -19.70 15.57
CA ARG A 430 5.18 -19.22 15.83
C ARG A 430 5.28 -17.72 16.08
N LEU A 431 4.54 -16.87 15.38
CA LEU A 431 4.58 -15.44 15.63
C LEU A 431 4.08 -15.10 17.05
N GLY A 432 4.76 -14.15 17.68
CA GLY A 432 4.34 -13.57 18.94
C GLY A 432 3.22 -12.57 18.72
N PHE A 433 2.29 -12.47 19.67
CA PHE A 433 1.26 -11.44 19.66
C PHE A 433 1.22 -10.78 21.03
N GLY A 434 1.72 -9.54 21.05
CA GLY A 434 2.06 -8.80 22.24
C GLY A 434 0.88 -8.13 22.92
N LEU A 435 1.21 -7.43 24.01
CA LEU A 435 0.27 -6.64 24.78
C LEU A 435 0.91 -5.32 25.24
N LEU A 436 0.20 -4.23 24.97
CA LEU A 436 0.48 -2.88 25.45
C LEU A 436 -0.86 -2.25 25.82
N ASN A 437 -0.95 -1.71 27.03
CA ASN A 437 -2.14 -0.98 27.48
C ASN A 437 -1.82 0.47 27.85
N LYS A 438 -2.89 1.26 27.97
CA LYS A 438 -2.83 2.69 28.25
C LYS A 438 -3.83 3.06 29.33
N VAL A 439 -3.47 4.05 30.13
CA VAL A 439 -4.40 4.82 30.96
C VAL A 439 -4.48 6.23 30.41
N ALA A 440 -5.57 6.54 29.73
CA ALA A 440 -5.88 7.86 29.21
C ALA A 440 -6.59 8.69 30.29
N MET A 441 -6.13 9.91 30.52
CA MET A 441 -6.62 10.80 31.58
C MET A 441 -6.81 12.22 31.03
N VAL A 442 -8.04 12.74 31.11
CA VAL A 442 -8.35 14.15 30.82
C VAL A 442 -8.41 14.90 32.14
N PHE A 443 -7.66 15.98 32.28
CA PHE A 443 -7.62 16.80 33.50
C PHE A 443 -8.40 18.12 33.34
N PRO A 444 -8.61 18.89 34.41
CA PRO A 444 -9.16 20.25 34.31
C PRO A 444 -8.18 21.27 33.74
N ARG A 445 -6.87 21.04 33.88
CA ARG A 445 -5.78 21.94 33.45
C ARG A 445 -4.51 21.14 33.18
N VAL A 446 -3.61 21.71 32.37
CA VAL A 446 -2.24 21.19 32.22
C VAL A 446 -1.45 21.58 33.47
N PHE A 447 -0.95 20.60 34.22
CA PHE A 447 -0.12 20.82 35.42
C PHE A 447 1.32 20.34 35.24
N TRP A 448 1.60 19.64 34.14
CA TRP A 448 2.90 18.99 33.88
C TRP A 448 3.88 19.83 33.06
N GLY A 449 3.46 21.00 32.57
CA GLY A 449 4.21 21.85 31.63
C GLY A 449 3.72 21.69 30.19
N GLU A 450 3.91 22.74 29.39
CA GLU A 450 3.48 22.80 27.97
C GLU A 450 4.62 22.48 26.97
N ASP A 451 5.86 22.43 27.49
CA ASP A 451 7.09 22.15 26.77
C ASP A 451 7.46 20.65 26.74
N LEU A 452 6.67 19.81 27.42
CA LEU A 452 6.89 18.36 27.50
C LEU A 452 5.86 17.59 26.67
N ASP A 453 6.36 16.73 25.79
CA ASP A 453 5.58 15.74 25.05
C ASP A 453 5.65 14.36 25.71
N THR A 454 6.75 14.06 26.40
CA THR A 454 6.98 12.78 27.08
C THR A 454 7.71 12.98 28.41
N PHE A 455 7.51 12.06 29.35
CA PHE A 455 8.35 11.90 30.55
C PHE A 455 8.23 10.48 31.09
N GLY A 456 9.28 9.98 31.74
CA GLY A 456 9.34 8.61 32.25
C GLY A 456 9.36 8.53 33.78
N CYS A 457 8.97 7.38 34.32
CA CYS A 457 9.06 7.06 35.73
C CYS A 457 9.71 5.70 35.93
N LEU A 458 10.73 5.65 36.79
CA LEU A 458 11.39 4.40 37.17
C LEU A 458 10.51 3.61 38.13
N ASN A 459 10.64 2.29 38.12
CA ASN A 459 9.95 1.41 39.06
C ASN A 459 10.96 0.76 40.03
N GLU A 460 10.54 0.53 41.28
CA GLU A 460 11.38 -0.17 42.25
C GLU A 460 11.56 -1.65 41.95
N GLN A 461 10.56 -2.26 41.32
CA GLN A 461 10.50 -3.71 41.13
C GLN A 461 10.66 -4.04 39.65
N SER A 462 11.68 -4.84 39.28
CA SER A 462 11.95 -5.17 37.88
C SER A 462 10.78 -5.83 37.15
N HIS A 463 9.96 -6.65 37.82
CA HIS A 463 8.77 -7.28 37.22
C HIS A 463 7.63 -6.28 36.95
N LYS A 464 7.70 -5.07 37.52
CA LYS A 464 6.77 -3.95 37.28
C LYS A 464 7.40 -2.83 36.47
N ARG A 465 8.58 -3.04 35.88
CA ARG A 465 9.31 -2.01 35.13
C ARG A 465 8.47 -1.31 34.05
N GLY A 466 7.49 -2.02 33.48
CA GLY A 466 6.58 -1.49 32.48
C GLY A 466 5.29 -0.86 33.03
N GLU A 467 5.03 -0.85 34.33
CA GLU A 467 3.82 -0.23 34.93
C GLU A 467 3.99 1.29 34.99
N PHE A 468 3.24 2.03 34.15
CA PHE A 468 3.24 3.51 34.09
C PHE A 468 4.64 4.11 33.87
N PHE A 469 5.49 3.41 33.12
CA PHE A 469 6.90 3.78 32.96
C PHE A 469 7.10 5.00 32.05
N LEU A 470 6.15 5.28 31.15
CA LEU A 470 6.22 6.38 30.17
C LEU A 470 4.86 7.07 30.06
N PHE A 471 4.90 8.40 30.04
CA PHE A 471 3.72 9.26 29.89
C PHE A 471 3.82 10.06 28.60
N TYR A 472 2.73 10.12 27.85
CA TYR A 472 2.56 11.03 26.71
C TYR A 472 1.66 12.19 27.08
N SER A 473 2.13 13.39 26.76
CA SER A 473 1.40 14.64 26.87
C SER A 473 0.77 14.95 25.52
N TYR A 474 -0.56 14.91 25.49
CA TYR A 474 -1.36 15.08 24.28
C TYR A 474 -1.93 16.50 24.16
N HIS A 475 -1.58 17.42 25.07
CA HIS A 475 -2.23 18.72 25.16
C HIS A 475 -2.10 19.57 23.89
N THR A 476 -0.97 19.46 23.17
CA THR A 476 -0.71 20.18 21.92
C THR A 476 -1.56 19.69 20.73
N VAL A 477 -2.01 18.43 20.76
CA VAL A 477 -2.65 17.77 19.61
C VAL A 477 -4.09 17.34 19.85
N SER A 478 -4.47 17.08 21.11
CA SER A 478 -5.80 16.52 21.43
C SER A 478 -6.88 17.57 21.53
N GLY A 479 -6.53 18.85 21.73
CA GLY A 479 -7.49 19.93 22.01
C GLY A 479 -7.89 20.03 23.48
N GLY A 480 -7.22 19.32 24.40
CA GLY A 480 -7.44 19.45 25.84
C GLY A 480 -6.29 18.90 26.69
N PRO A 481 -6.29 19.12 28.01
CA PRO A 481 -5.24 18.67 28.93
C PRO A 481 -5.28 17.15 29.13
N VAL A 482 -4.57 16.41 28.28
CA VAL A 482 -4.55 14.95 28.27
C VAL A 482 -3.16 14.39 28.58
N LEU A 483 -3.11 13.47 29.54
CA LEU A 483 -1.97 12.55 29.74
C LEU A 483 -2.39 11.11 29.42
N ILE A 484 -1.47 10.36 28.84
CA ILE A 484 -1.60 8.93 28.60
C ILE A 484 -0.43 8.22 29.28
N ALA A 485 -0.69 7.35 30.25
CA ALA A 485 0.33 6.50 30.85
C ALA A 485 0.38 5.14 30.12
N LEU A 486 1.58 4.66 29.78
CA LEU A 486 1.79 3.40 29.08
C LEU A 486 2.06 2.25 30.06
N VAL A 487 1.60 1.05 29.69
CA VAL A 487 1.79 -0.18 30.46
C VAL A 487 2.26 -1.31 29.55
N ALA A 488 3.51 -1.74 29.71
CA ALA A 488 4.19 -2.72 28.84
C ALA A 488 4.74 -3.94 29.61
N GLY A 489 5.25 -4.93 28.87
CA GLY A 489 5.88 -6.12 29.44
C GLY A 489 4.94 -6.96 30.32
N GLU A 490 5.50 -7.57 31.37
CA GLU A 490 4.74 -8.40 32.33
C GLU A 490 3.65 -7.60 33.06
N ALA A 491 3.88 -6.31 33.28
CA ALA A 491 2.91 -5.42 33.92
C ALA A 491 1.60 -5.31 33.11
N ALA A 492 1.69 -5.33 31.77
CA ALA A 492 0.51 -5.25 30.89
C ALA A 492 -0.42 -6.48 31.05
N GLN A 493 0.15 -7.65 31.35
CA GLN A 493 -0.63 -8.87 31.58
C GLN A 493 -1.41 -8.79 32.89
N THR A 494 -0.76 -8.35 33.97
CA THR A 494 -1.41 -8.16 35.27
C THR A 494 -2.46 -7.06 35.21
N PHE A 495 -2.20 -6.01 34.43
CA PHE A 495 -3.11 -4.89 34.20
C PHE A 495 -4.48 -5.32 33.66
N GLU A 496 -4.54 -6.29 32.74
CA GLU A 496 -5.79 -6.80 32.13
C GLU A 496 -6.77 -7.40 33.14
N SER A 497 -6.29 -7.86 34.30
CA SER A 497 -7.12 -8.47 35.36
C SER A 497 -7.32 -7.58 36.59
N THR A 498 -6.60 -6.46 36.67
CA THR A 498 -6.67 -5.55 37.82
C THR A 498 -7.87 -4.61 37.68
N ASP A 499 -8.55 -4.28 38.78
CA ASP A 499 -9.67 -3.34 38.76
C ASP A 499 -9.22 -1.93 38.28
N PRO A 500 -9.97 -1.26 37.37
CA PRO A 500 -9.59 0.07 36.87
C PRO A 500 -9.41 1.13 37.95
N SER A 501 -10.19 1.11 39.04
CA SER A 501 -10.08 2.11 40.11
C SER A 501 -8.73 2.02 40.83
N ILE A 502 -8.20 0.80 41.00
CA ILE A 502 -6.87 0.55 41.58
C ILE A 502 -5.79 1.10 40.64
N LEU A 503 -5.92 0.86 39.34
CA LEU A 503 -4.96 1.33 38.33
C LEU A 503 -4.93 2.86 38.27
N ILE A 504 -6.11 3.49 38.27
CA ILE A 504 -6.25 4.95 38.30
C ILE A 504 -5.63 5.52 39.59
N HIS A 505 -5.91 4.92 40.75
CA HIS A 505 -5.31 5.36 42.01
C HIS A 505 -3.78 5.26 41.99
N ARG A 506 -3.22 4.16 41.47
CA ARG A 506 -1.76 3.98 41.35
C ARG A 506 -1.11 5.01 40.44
N VAL A 507 -1.64 5.23 39.23
CA VAL A 507 -1.05 6.21 38.30
C VAL A 507 -1.18 7.65 38.83
N LEU A 508 -2.28 7.99 39.52
CA LEU A 508 -2.42 9.30 40.16
C LEU A 508 -1.43 9.48 41.31
N ASN A 509 -1.10 8.41 42.04
CA ASN A 509 -0.07 8.47 43.08
C ASN A 509 1.32 8.69 42.49
N VAL A 510 1.64 8.08 41.34
CA VAL A 510 2.89 8.38 40.60
C VAL A 510 2.94 9.87 40.24
N LEU A 511 1.88 10.41 39.63
CA LEU A 511 1.81 11.83 39.26
C LEU A 511 1.92 12.75 40.48
N ARG A 512 1.18 12.47 41.56
CA ARG A 512 1.28 13.24 42.82
C ARG A 512 2.67 13.17 43.44
N GLY A 513 3.34 12.02 43.35
CA GLY A 513 4.72 11.86 43.80
C GLY A 513 5.70 12.74 43.02
N ILE A 514 5.54 12.87 41.70
CA ILE A 514 6.40 13.70 40.85
C ILE A 514 6.15 15.21 41.07
N TYR A 515 4.88 15.62 41.16
CA TYR A 515 4.50 17.03 41.11
C TYR A 515 4.27 17.67 42.49
N GLY A 516 3.88 16.89 43.49
CA GLY A 516 3.67 17.36 44.86
C GLY A 516 4.92 18.01 45.47
N PRO A 517 6.11 17.39 45.40
CA PRO A 517 7.36 17.98 45.87
C PRO A 517 7.75 19.28 45.15
N LYS A 518 7.22 19.51 43.94
CA LYS A 518 7.41 20.74 43.16
C LYS A 518 6.41 21.84 43.53
N GLY A 519 5.55 21.62 44.54
CA GLY A 519 4.47 22.54 44.92
C GLY A 519 3.31 22.57 43.93
N VAL A 520 3.22 21.58 43.01
CA VAL A 520 2.18 21.53 41.99
C VAL A 520 1.08 20.57 42.42
N GLU A 521 -0.13 21.11 42.61
CA GLU A 521 -1.32 20.32 42.91
C GLU A 521 -1.80 19.53 41.67
N VAL A 522 -1.85 18.19 41.79
CA VAL A 522 -2.39 17.28 40.78
C VAL A 522 -3.89 17.09 40.99
N PRO A 523 -4.76 17.67 40.15
CA PRO A 523 -6.21 17.53 40.28
C PRO A 523 -6.66 16.11 39.92
N ASN A 524 -7.87 15.75 40.37
CA ASN A 524 -8.51 14.53 39.86
C ASN A 524 -8.85 14.69 38.37
N PRO A 525 -8.71 13.63 37.56
CA PRO A 525 -9.09 13.66 36.16
C PRO A 525 -10.60 13.78 36.00
N ILE A 526 -11.04 14.54 35.00
CA ILE A 526 -12.44 14.67 34.58
C ILE A 526 -12.96 13.33 34.06
N GLN A 527 -12.13 12.64 33.28
CA GLN A 527 -12.46 11.35 32.70
C GLN A 527 -11.21 10.49 32.56
N THR A 528 -11.36 9.19 32.77
CA THR A 528 -10.28 8.22 32.61
C THR A 528 -10.74 7.01 31.82
N ILE A 529 -9.82 6.39 31.07
CA ILE A 529 -10.04 5.12 30.37
C ILE A 529 -8.79 4.26 30.51
N CYS A 530 -8.98 3.01 30.94
CA CYS A 530 -7.95 1.97 30.91
C CYS A 530 -8.24 1.06 29.71
N THR A 531 -7.30 0.96 28.76
CA THR A 531 -7.46 0.05 27.63
C THR A 531 -7.24 -1.39 28.04
N ARG A 532 -7.86 -2.33 27.32
CA ARG A 532 -7.74 -3.76 27.56
C ARG A 532 -7.67 -4.54 26.25
N TRP A 533 -6.56 -4.39 25.54
CA TRP A 533 -6.41 -4.99 24.20
C TRP A 533 -6.33 -6.51 24.24
N GLY A 534 -5.85 -7.09 25.34
CA GLY A 534 -5.70 -8.55 25.51
C GLY A 534 -7.03 -9.28 25.69
N SER A 535 -7.98 -8.65 26.38
CA SER A 535 -9.33 -9.19 26.58
C SER A 535 -10.35 -8.74 25.50
N ASP A 536 -9.97 -7.82 24.60
CA ASP A 536 -10.79 -7.44 23.45
C ASP A 536 -10.97 -8.63 22.48
N PRO A 537 -12.20 -9.14 22.25
CA PRO A 537 -12.44 -10.35 21.47
C PRO A 537 -12.19 -10.18 19.97
N LEU A 538 -12.01 -8.95 19.49
CA LEU A 538 -11.71 -8.64 18.08
C LEU A 538 -10.26 -8.23 17.90
N SER A 539 -9.40 -8.47 18.89
CA SER A 539 -7.95 -8.23 18.79
C SER A 539 -7.13 -9.28 19.52
N TYR A 540 -7.44 -9.61 20.78
CA TYR A 540 -6.70 -10.52 21.64
C TYR A 540 -5.22 -10.14 21.86
N GLY A 541 -4.93 -8.85 21.90
CA GLY A 541 -3.58 -8.30 22.04
C GLY A 541 -3.40 -6.98 21.28
N SER A 542 -2.21 -6.41 21.36
CA SER A 542 -1.85 -5.14 20.74
C SER A 542 -1.31 -5.33 19.31
N TYR A 543 -0.13 -5.94 19.15
CA TYR A 543 0.54 -6.13 17.84
C TYR A 543 1.57 -7.26 17.88
N SER A 544 1.97 -7.76 16.72
CA SER A 544 2.90 -8.89 16.63
C SER A 544 4.34 -8.54 16.97
N HIS A 545 5.11 -9.56 17.36
CA HIS A 545 6.56 -9.48 17.50
C HIS A 545 7.21 -10.81 17.14
N VAL A 546 8.53 -10.79 16.92
CA VAL A 546 9.30 -12.00 16.64
C VAL A 546 9.71 -12.67 17.95
N ARG A 547 8.95 -13.68 18.35
CA ARG A 547 9.28 -14.48 19.55
C ARG A 547 10.36 -15.53 19.29
N VAL A 548 10.89 -16.12 20.37
CA VAL A 548 11.80 -17.26 20.31
C VAL A 548 11.21 -18.36 19.42
N ARG A 549 12.05 -18.95 18.56
CA ARG A 549 11.64 -19.90 17.50
C ARG A 549 10.70 -19.31 16.45
N SER A 550 10.81 -18.02 16.16
CA SER A 550 10.19 -17.37 15.01
C SER A 550 11.22 -16.49 14.29
N SER A 551 10.87 -16.01 13.10
CA SER A 551 11.71 -15.12 12.30
C SER A 551 10.84 -14.28 11.35
N GLY A 552 11.45 -13.32 10.66
CA GLY A 552 10.77 -12.50 9.67
C GLY A 552 10.04 -13.30 8.59
N SER A 553 10.49 -14.52 8.26
CA SER A 553 9.81 -15.36 7.25
C SER A 553 8.41 -15.83 7.67
N ASP A 554 8.09 -15.83 8.97
CA ASP A 554 6.74 -16.16 9.42
C ASP A 554 5.73 -15.07 9.03
N TYR A 555 6.15 -13.80 8.94
CA TYR A 555 5.33 -12.72 8.36
C TYR A 555 5.04 -12.97 6.88
N ASP A 556 6.06 -13.40 6.13
CA ASP A 556 5.94 -13.71 4.70
C ASP A 556 4.97 -14.88 4.47
N LEU A 557 5.11 -15.96 5.27
CA LEU A 557 4.20 -17.13 5.24
C LEU A 557 2.76 -16.75 5.59
N LEU A 558 2.57 -15.84 6.57
CA LEU A 558 1.23 -15.37 6.92
C LEU A 558 0.62 -14.50 5.82
N ALA A 559 1.43 -13.76 5.06
CA ALA A 559 0.99 -12.93 3.94
C ALA A 559 0.60 -13.72 2.68
N GLU A 560 0.98 -14.99 2.54
CA GLU A 560 0.66 -15.80 1.34
C GLU A 560 -0.86 -15.94 1.12
N SER A 561 -1.31 -15.85 -0.13
CA SER A 561 -2.69 -16.19 -0.49
C SER A 561 -2.90 -17.71 -0.50
N VAL A 562 -4.17 -18.14 -0.41
CA VAL A 562 -4.59 -19.54 -0.46
C VAL A 562 -5.63 -19.71 -1.57
N GLY A 563 -5.35 -20.62 -2.50
CA GLY A 563 -6.30 -20.97 -3.57
C GLY A 563 -6.65 -19.83 -4.53
N ASN A 564 -5.86 -18.74 -4.57
CA ASN A 564 -6.14 -17.52 -5.33
C ASN A 564 -7.49 -16.83 -4.99
N THR A 565 -8.17 -17.27 -3.92
CA THR A 565 -9.46 -16.72 -3.48
C THR A 565 -9.42 -16.18 -2.06
N LEU A 566 -8.51 -16.64 -1.22
CA LEU A 566 -8.31 -16.15 0.15
C LEU A 566 -6.96 -15.41 0.28
N PHE A 567 -7.01 -14.13 0.60
CA PHE A 567 -5.86 -13.24 0.76
C PHE A 567 -5.72 -12.76 2.21
N PHE A 568 -4.52 -12.32 2.59
CA PHE A 568 -4.22 -11.86 3.96
C PHE A 568 -3.46 -10.54 3.97
N ALA A 569 -4.01 -9.55 4.67
CA ALA A 569 -3.35 -8.28 4.96
C ALA A 569 -3.42 -7.97 6.47
N GLY A 570 -2.74 -6.93 6.89
CA GLY A 570 -2.60 -6.52 8.29
C GLY A 570 -1.15 -6.38 8.69
N GLU A 571 -0.91 -5.73 9.83
CA GLU A 571 0.45 -5.50 10.35
C GLU A 571 1.26 -6.79 10.52
N ALA A 572 0.62 -7.90 10.92
CA ALA A 572 1.26 -9.21 11.04
C ALA A 572 1.48 -9.92 9.69
N THR A 573 1.35 -9.24 8.56
CA THR A 573 1.59 -9.80 7.22
C THR A 573 2.69 -9.05 6.47
N THR A 574 3.45 -8.19 7.14
CA THR A 574 4.54 -7.45 6.52
C THR A 574 5.81 -7.64 7.35
N ARG A 575 6.83 -8.20 6.71
CA ARG A 575 8.12 -8.44 7.35
C ARG A 575 8.91 -7.15 7.57
N GLN A 576 8.79 -6.20 6.64
CA GLN A 576 9.56 -4.95 6.68
C GLN A 576 8.98 -3.94 7.68
N TYR A 577 7.67 -3.96 7.90
CA TYR A 577 6.98 -2.98 8.74
C TYR A 577 5.95 -3.63 9.69
N PRO A 578 6.29 -4.69 10.43
CA PRO A 578 5.35 -5.33 11.35
C PRO A 578 4.91 -4.35 12.45
N ALA A 579 3.87 -4.67 13.21
CA ALA A 579 3.43 -3.91 14.38
C ALA A 579 3.03 -2.44 14.19
N THR A 580 3.05 -1.92 12.96
CA THR A 580 2.87 -0.48 12.70
C THR A 580 1.56 -0.17 11.97
N MET A 581 1.09 1.07 12.13
CA MET A 581 -0.06 1.58 11.37
C MET A 581 0.25 1.63 9.86
N HIS A 582 1.45 2.06 9.49
CA HIS A 582 1.85 2.19 8.09
C HIS A 582 2.08 0.82 7.45
N GLY A 583 2.61 -0.16 8.18
CA GLY A 583 2.71 -1.54 7.71
C GLY A 583 1.35 -2.18 7.42
N ALA A 584 0.35 -1.94 8.29
CA ALA A 584 -1.02 -2.35 8.01
C ALA A 584 -1.54 -1.69 6.71
N PHE A 585 -1.38 -0.38 6.57
CA PHE A 585 -1.80 0.35 5.36
C PHE A 585 -1.14 -0.20 4.09
N LEU A 586 0.19 -0.36 4.09
CA LEU A 586 0.96 -0.88 2.96
C LEU A 586 0.58 -2.33 2.61
N SER A 587 0.33 -3.18 3.62
CA SER A 587 -0.14 -4.55 3.37
C SER A 587 -1.50 -4.59 2.66
N GLY A 588 -2.37 -3.61 2.91
CA GLY A 588 -3.64 -3.48 2.21
C GLY A 588 -3.46 -3.13 0.73
N LEU A 589 -2.58 -2.17 0.43
CA LEU A 589 -2.23 -1.82 -0.95
C LEU A 589 -1.59 -3.00 -1.69
N ARG A 590 -0.70 -3.75 -1.01
CA ARG A 590 -0.05 -4.95 -1.55
C ARG A 590 -1.09 -6.01 -1.94
N GLU A 591 -2.05 -6.33 -1.07
CA GLU A 591 -3.05 -7.34 -1.40
C GLU A 591 -4.03 -6.85 -2.47
N ALA A 592 -4.38 -5.57 -2.52
CA ALA A 592 -5.17 -5.02 -3.63
C ALA A 592 -4.45 -5.21 -4.99
N SER A 593 -3.16 -4.90 -5.06
CA SER A 593 -2.31 -5.14 -6.24
C SER A 593 -2.26 -6.64 -6.60
N ARG A 594 -2.13 -7.51 -5.60
CA ARG A 594 -2.06 -8.96 -5.82
C ARG A 594 -3.39 -9.52 -6.32
N ILE A 595 -4.51 -9.07 -5.78
CA ILE A 595 -5.86 -9.44 -6.23
C ILE A 595 -6.04 -9.04 -7.70
N TYR A 596 -5.73 -7.79 -8.05
CA TYR A 596 -5.80 -7.29 -9.43
C TYR A 596 -4.94 -8.11 -10.41
N ARG A 597 -3.70 -8.43 -10.04
CA ARG A 597 -2.84 -9.27 -10.87
C ARG A 597 -3.37 -10.70 -11.04
N THR A 598 -4.00 -11.23 -9.99
CA THR A 598 -4.56 -12.59 -10.01
C THR A 598 -5.74 -12.68 -10.97
N THR A 599 -6.62 -11.66 -11.00
CA THR A 599 -7.74 -11.61 -11.97
C THR A 599 -7.26 -11.43 -13.40
N GLY A 600 -6.28 -10.56 -13.64
CA GLY A 600 -5.68 -10.38 -14.98
C GLY A 600 -4.98 -11.65 -15.50
N ALA A 601 -4.31 -12.42 -14.62
CA ALA A 601 -3.68 -13.69 -14.99
C ALA A 601 -4.71 -14.80 -15.29
N LEU A 602 -5.84 -14.82 -14.58
CA LEU A 602 -6.95 -15.74 -14.85
C LEU A 602 -7.64 -15.43 -16.18
N GLN A 603 -7.73 -14.16 -16.57
CA GLN A 603 -8.25 -13.74 -17.87
C GLN A 603 -7.29 -14.13 -19.02
N ASN A 604 -5.97 -14.12 -18.79
CA ASN A 604 -4.94 -14.44 -19.80
C ASN A 604 -4.60 -15.94 -19.92
N ASN A 605 -5.07 -16.81 -19.02
CA ASN A 605 -4.85 -18.26 -19.08
C ASN A 605 -6.20 -19.02 -19.18
N PRO A 606 -6.79 -19.17 -20.39
CA PRO A 606 -8.05 -19.85 -20.56
C PRO A 606 -7.85 -21.37 -20.56
N ARG A 607 -7.55 -21.95 -19.39
CA ARG A 607 -7.73 -23.39 -19.19
C ARG A 607 -8.57 -23.64 -17.94
N LYS A 608 -9.84 -23.97 -18.22
CA LYS A 608 -10.90 -24.44 -17.31
C LYS A 608 -11.67 -23.36 -16.53
N PHE A 609 -12.14 -22.32 -17.21
CA PHE A 609 -13.51 -21.84 -17.03
C PHE A 609 -13.96 -21.31 -18.39
N ALA A 610 -15.07 -21.83 -18.91
CA ALA A 610 -15.63 -21.35 -20.16
C ALA A 610 -16.27 -19.98 -19.91
N GLN A 611 -15.48 -18.91 -20.08
CA GLN A 611 -15.99 -17.55 -20.22
C GLN A 611 -15.52 -16.94 -21.55
N ARG A 612 -16.42 -16.14 -22.10
CA ARG A 612 -16.54 -15.77 -23.50
C ARG A 612 -15.49 -14.74 -23.88
N ASN A 613 -14.74 -15.01 -24.95
CA ASN A 613 -13.86 -14.05 -25.60
C ASN A 613 -14.64 -12.77 -25.98
N VAL A 614 -14.25 -11.65 -25.41
CA VAL A 614 -14.41 -10.33 -26.03
C VAL A 614 -13.01 -9.75 -26.12
N GLY A 615 -12.45 -9.78 -27.34
CA GLY A 615 -11.17 -9.15 -27.65
C GLY A 615 -11.24 -7.62 -27.60
N PRO A 616 -10.10 -6.93 -27.76
CA PRO A 616 -10.04 -5.48 -27.71
C PRO A 616 -11.00 -4.83 -28.72
N SER A 617 -11.71 -3.79 -28.28
CA SER A 617 -12.83 -3.13 -28.96
C SER A 617 -12.56 -2.65 -30.39
N ASN A 618 -11.30 -2.44 -30.77
CA ASN A 618 -10.92 -1.97 -32.10
C ASN A 618 -11.09 -3.05 -33.19
N ASP A 619 -10.90 -4.33 -32.87
CA ASP A 619 -11.15 -5.45 -33.79
C ASP A 619 -12.65 -5.70 -33.96
N LEU A 620 -13.43 -5.44 -32.90
CA LEU A 620 -14.88 -5.67 -32.88
C LEU A 620 -15.62 -4.78 -33.88
N LEU A 621 -15.24 -3.50 -33.97
CA LEU A 621 -15.86 -2.55 -34.90
C LEU A 621 -15.56 -2.92 -36.37
N ALA A 622 -14.32 -3.33 -36.66
CA ALA A 622 -13.96 -3.81 -38.00
C ALA A 622 -14.74 -5.09 -38.36
N ASP A 623 -14.92 -6.01 -37.41
CA ASP A 623 -15.72 -7.22 -37.58
C ASP A 623 -17.20 -6.94 -37.84
N LEU A 624 -17.78 -5.93 -37.18
CA LEU A 624 -19.16 -5.51 -37.40
C LEU A 624 -19.43 -5.12 -38.86
N PHE A 625 -18.50 -4.38 -39.46
CA PHE A 625 -18.62 -3.93 -40.85
C PHE A 625 -18.20 -4.97 -41.90
N LYS A 626 -17.86 -6.20 -41.52
CA LYS A 626 -17.76 -7.33 -42.47
C LYS A 626 -19.12 -7.77 -43.01
N ARG A 627 -20.20 -7.46 -42.28
CA ARG A 627 -21.61 -7.75 -42.65
C ARG A 627 -22.51 -6.57 -42.27
N PRO A 628 -22.50 -5.47 -43.02
CA PRO A 628 -23.38 -4.33 -42.76
C PRO A 628 -24.86 -4.66 -42.98
N ASP A 629 -25.74 -3.93 -42.30
CA ASP A 629 -27.21 -4.07 -42.44
C ASP A 629 -27.76 -3.32 -43.64
N LEU A 630 -27.09 -2.24 -44.05
CA LEU A 630 -27.46 -1.40 -45.18
C LEU A 630 -26.19 -0.85 -45.83
N GLU A 631 -26.13 -0.85 -47.16
CA GLU A 631 -25.02 -0.27 -47.92
C GLU A 631 -25.54 0.47 -49.16
N PHE A 632 -25.03 1.67 -49.39
CA PHE A 632 -25.23 2.41 -50.62
C PHE A 632 -24.07 3.39 -50.85
N GLY A 633 -23.56 3.42 -52.08
CA GLY A 633 -22.35 4.19 -52.40
C GLY A 633 -21.19 3.82 -51.47
N ASN A 634 -20.52 4.84 -50.94
CA ASN A 634 -19.42 4.69 -49.99
C ASN A 634 -19.84 4.51 -48.52
N PHE A 635 -21.13 4.33 -48.24
CA PHE A 635 -21.69 4.25 -46.89
C PHE A 635 -22.10 2.80 -46.55
N SER A 636 -21.54 2.27 -45.46
CA SER A 636 -22.00 1.02 -44.84
C SER A 636 -22.59 1.32 -43.46
N PHE A 637 -23.70 0.70 -43.08
CA PHE A 637 -24.37 0.90 -41.79
C PHE A 637 -24.48 -0.39 -40.99
N VAL A 638 -24.38 -0.30 -39.66
CA VAL A 638 -24.52 -1.41 -38.72
C VAL A 638 -25.37 -1.00 -37.53
N PHE A 639 -26.40 -1.77 -37.23
CA PHE A 639 -27.36 -1.59 -36.14
C PHE A 639 -27.51 -2.88 -35.32
N ASP A 640 -28.18 -2.76 -34.18
CA ASP A 640 -28.58 -3.90 -33.37
C ASP A 640 -29.71 -4.69 -34.07
N PRO A 641 -29.50 -5.96 -34.47
CA PRO A 641 -30.49 -6.73 -35.22
C PRO A 641 -31.73 -7.12 -34.40
N ILE A 642 -31.71 -6.96 -33.06
CA ILE A 642 -32.83 -7.28 -32.18
C ILE A 642 -33.76 -6.08 -32.01
N VAL A 643 -33.24 -4.86 -32.17
CA VAL A 643 -33.98 -3.62 -31.97
C VAL A 643 -34.33 -2.99 -33.33
N GLU A 644 -35.61 -3.05 -33.71
CA GLU A 644 -36.15 -2.45 -34.94
C GLU A 644 -36.69 -1.03 -34.76
N ASP A 645 -36.50 -0.43 -33.58
CA ASP A 645 -36.96 0.93 -33.28
C ASP A 645 -36.29 1.97 -34.21
N PRO A 646 -37.06 2.90 -34.84
CA PRO A 646 -36.51 3.93 -35.72
C PRO A 646 -35.46 4.84 -35.06
N GLY A 647 -35.57 5.08 -33.75
CA GLY A 647 -34.63 5.86 -32.95
C GLY A 647 -33.38 5.07 -32.52
N SER A 648 -33.32 3.77 -32.79
CA SER A 648 -32.17 2.95 -32.38
C SER A 648 -30.88 3.39 -33.09
N MET A 649 -29.82 3.54 -32.28
CA MET A 649 -28.52 4.03 -32.73
C MET A 649 -27.68 2.89 -33.31
N GLY A 650 -26.94 3.21 -34.36
CA GLY A 650 -25.96 2.34 -34.99
C GLY A 650 -24.78 3.14 -35.51
N PHE A 651 -23.94 2.48 -36.29
CA PHE A 651 -22.73 3.08 -36.86
C PHE A 651 -22.86 3.19 -38.36
N VAL A 652 -22.33 4.28 -38.91
CA VAL A 652 -22.04 4.40 -40.35
C VAL A 652 -20.54 4.44 -40.55
N ARG A 653 -20.05 3.73 -41.57
CA ARG A 653 -18.68 3.78 -42.09
C ARG A 653 -18.71 4.40 -43.48
N ILE A 654 -17.84 5.37 -43.72
CA ILE A 654 -17.68 6.07 -44.99
C ILE A 654 -16.26 5.81 -45.50
N ILE A 655 -16.15 5.32 -46.73
CA ILE A 655 -14.87 5.02 -47.37
C ILE A 655 -14.55 6.13 -48.38
N PHE A 656 -13.38 6.76 -48.25
CA PHE A 656 -12.87 7.73 -49.23
C PHE A 656 -11.76 7.07 -50.05
N ASP A 657 -12.03 6.81 -51.32
CA ASP A 657 -11.03 6.32 -52.26
C ASP A 657 -10.08 7.47 -52.65
N GLY A 658 -8.77 7.23 -52.56
CA GLY A 658 -7.75 8.14 -53.08
C GLY A 658 -7.85 8.20 -54.61
N ASN A 659 -7.92 9.43 -55.14
CA ASN A 659 -8.05 9.77 -56.57
C ASN A 659 -7.40 8.80 -57.55
N LYS A 660 -8.18 8.33 -58.53
CA LYS A 660 -7.73 7.53 -59.68
C LYS A 660 -7.07 8.35 -60.81
N ASP A 661 -6.98 9.68 -60.71
CA ASP A 661 -6.69 10.52 -61.90
C ASP A 661 -5.37 11.32 -61.93
N ASP A 662 -4.45 11.20 -60.98
CA ASP A 662 -3.14 11.87 -61.09
C ASP A 662 -1.98 10.89 -60.88
N ARG A 663 -1.59 10.19 -61.95
CA ARG A 663 -0.31 9.46 -62.03
C ARG A 663 0.37 9.66 -63.38
N ARG A 664 1.01 10.81 -63.57
CA ARG A 664 2.16 10.96 -64.49
C ARG A 664 3.19 11.90 -63.85
N GLU A 665 4.45 11.44 -63.86
CA GLU A 665 5.70 12.18 -63.54
C GLU A 665 5.90 12.47 -62.04
N GLU A 666 6.94 12.08 -61.29
CA GLU A 666 8.31 11.61 -61.55
C GLU A 666 8.86 10.79 -60.35
N LEU A 667 9.86 9.95 -60.63
CA LEU A 667 10.59 8.98 -59.77
C LEU A 667 11.58 9.69 -58.78
N SER A 668 12.07 9.20 -57.63
CA SER A 668 12.31 7.84 -57.09
C SER A 668 12.67 7.82 -55.57
N ASN A 669 12.17 6.78 -54.89
CA ASN A 669 12.73 5.90 -53.83
C ASN A 669 13.39 6.41 -52.52
N SER A 670 12.67 6.25 -51.40
CA SER A 670 12.91 5.15 -50.41
C SER A 670 11.79 5.10 -49.35
N PHE A 671 11.48 3.89 -48.86
CA PHE A 671 10.41 3.48 -47.91
C PHE A 671 9.01 3.23 -48.49
N ARG A 672 8.84 2.08 -49.14
CA ARG A 672 7.54 1.40 -49.29
C ARG A 672 7.35 0.42 -48.13
N ASP A 673 6.49 0.79 -47.19
CA ASP A 673 5.52 -0.09 -46.55
C ASP A 673 4.52 0.77 -45.74
N SER A 674 3.20 0.51 -45.94
CA SER A 674 2.04 0.96 -45.13
C SER A 674 1.18 2.19 -45.49
N LEU A 675 1.12 2.67 -46.74
CA LEU A 675 0.13 3.70 -47.14
C LEU A 675 -0.54 3.38 -48.49
N ASP A 676 -1.56 2.51 -48.47
CA ASP A 676 -2.51 2.36 -49.59
C ASP A 676 -3.91 1.89 -49.12
N SER A 677 -4.23 2.05 -47.82
CA SER A 677 -5.57 1.74 -47.30
C SER A 677 -6.49 2.97 -47.50
N PRO A 678 -7.67 2.82 -48.11
CA PRO A 678 -8.62 3.93 -48.27
C PRO A 678 -8.99 4.52 -46.90
N LEU A 679 -9.16 5.86 -46.84
CA LEU A 679 -9.46 6.54 -45.58
C LEU A 679 -10.88 6.17 -45.14
N GLN A 680 -11.00 5.61 -43.94
CA GLN A 680 -12.28 5.19 -43.36
C GLN A 680 -12.65 6.09 -42.19
N LEU A 681 -13.81 6.73 -42.28
CA LEU A 681 -14.37 7.54 -41.19
C LEU A 681 -15.70 6.97 -40.73
N TYR A 682 -16.04 7.23 -39.47
CA TYR A 682 -17.18 6.65 -38.79
C TYR A 682 -17.96 7.72 -38.03
N THR A 683 -19.26 7.51 -37.85
CA THR A 683 -20.07 8.26 -36.89
C THR A 683 -21.25 7.42 -36.41
N VAL A 684 -22.01 7.93 -35.43
CA VAL A 684 -23.21 7.28 -34.90
C VAL A 684 -24.43 7.91 -35.55
N VAL A 685 -25.35 7.09 -36.04
CA VAL A 685 -26.60 7.50 -36.70
C VAL A 685 -27.76 6.66 -36.20
N SER A 686 -28.98 7.20 -36.20
CA SER A 686 -30.19 6.41 -35.97
C SER A 686 -30.61 5.63 -37.23
N ARG A 687 -31.46 4.61 -37.07
CA ARG A 687 -32.06 3.89 -38.22
C ARG A 687 -32.88 4.81 -39.12
N GLU A 688 -33.60 5.76 -38.53
CA GLU A 688 -34.36 6.78 -39.28
C GLU A 688 -33.42 7.64 -40.15
N GLN A 689 -32.33 8.16 -39.57
CA GLN A 689 -31.33 8.96 -40.30
C GLN A 689 -30.66 8.17 -41.44
N ALA A 690 -30.42 6.86 -41.26
CA ALA A 690 -29.87 6.02 -42.32
C ALA A 690 -30.86 5.82 -43.49
N ARG A 691 -32.16 5.73 -43.22
CA ARG A 691 -33.20 5.68 -44.26
C ARG A 691 -33.37 7.02 -44.97
N GLU A 692 -33.28 8.14 -44.25
CA GLU A 692 -33.28 9.47 -44.85
C GLU A 692 -32.10 9.61 -45.83
N LEU A 693 -30.91 9.17 -45.44
CA LEU A 693 -29.70 9.18 -46.29
C LEU A 693 -29.84 8.32 -47.55
N GLU A 694 -30.57 7.21 -47.47
CA GLU A 694 -30.84 6.32 -48.61
C GLU A 694 -31.67 7.05 -49.68
N GLN A 695 -32.65 7.88 -49.27
CA GLN A 695 -33.58 8.59 -50.15
C GLN A 695 -32.99 9.85 -50.80
N ILE A 696 -31.80 10.29 -50.40
CA ILE A 696 -31.17 11.48 -50.99
C ILE A 696 -30.68 11.19 -52.41
N GLU A 697 -31.29 11.87 -53.37
CA GLU A 697 -30.80 11.94 -54.75
C GLU A 697 -29.62 12.92 -54.85
N GLY A 698 -28.61 12.63 -55.69
CA GLY A 698 -27.41 13.49 -55.85
C GLY A 698 -26.08 12.86 -55.40
N GLY A 699 -26.02 11.54 -55.20
CA GLY A 699 -24.78 10.80 -54.97
C GLY A 699 -24.16 11.00 -53.58
N ASP A 700 -22.95 10.47 -53.39
CA ASP A 700 -22.28 10.40 -52.08
C ASP A 700 -21.89 11.77 -51.53
N GLU A 701 -21.61 12.76 -52.39
CA GLU A 701 -21.33 14.13 -51.95
C GLU A 701 -22.55 14.79 -51.32
N SER A 702 -23.74 14.59 -51.89
CA SER A 702 -25.00 15.12 -51.35
C SER A 702 -25.35 14.47 -50.01
N ARG A 703 -25.12 13.16 -49.88
CA ARG A 703 -25.30 12.41 -48.62
C ARG A 703 -24.31 12.83 -47.54
N LEU A 704 -23.04 13.02 -47.90
CA LEU A 704 -22.01 13.51 -46.99
C LEU A 704 -22.31 14.94 -46.52
N SER A 705 -22.75 15.80 -47.44
CA SER A 705 -23.18 17.17 -47.12
C SER A 705 -24.37 17.16 -46.16
N TYR A 706 -25.36 16.29 -46.37
CA TYR A 706 -26.50 16.16 -45.46
C TYR A 706 -26.07 15.70 -44.06
N LEU A 707 -25.21 14.68 -43.95
CA LEU A 707 -24.68 14.19 -42.67
C LEU A 707 -23.95 15.27 -41.86
N VAL A 708 -23.07 16.03 -42.53
CA VAL A 708 -22.20 17.00 -41.83
C VAL A 708 -22.89 18.35 -41.66
N LYS A 709 -23.61 18.86 -42.66
CA LYS A 709 -24.20 20.20 -42.63
C LYS A 709 -25.63 20.23 -42.12
N ASN A 710 -26.45 19.22 -42.44
CA ASN A 710 -27.86 19.21 -42.04
C ASN A 710 -28.04 18.51 -40.68
N LEU A 711 -27.41 17.35 -40.47
CA LEU A 711 -27.47 16.63 -39.19
C LEU A 711 -26.40 17.06 -38.19
N GLY A 712 -25.37 17.82 -38.61
CA GLY A 712 -24.32 18.33 -37.74
C GLY A 712 -23.38 17.25 -37.15
N LEU A 713 -23.35 16.05 -37.76
CA LEU A 713 -22.61 14.92 -37.21
C LEU A 713 -21.12 15.00 -37.57
N LYS A 714 -20.27 14.75 -36.58
CA LYS A 714 -18.81 14.71 -36.76
C LYS A 714 -18.36 13.33 -37.21
N LEU A 715 -17.50 13.31 -38.22
CA LEU A 715 -16.82 12.10 -38.70
C LEU A 715 -15.53 11.87 -37.93
N MET A 716 -15.30 10.63 -37.51
CA MET A 716 -14.21 10.24 -36.63
C MET A 716 -13.43 9.06 -37.20
N GLY A 717 -12.12 9.00 -36.92
CA GLY A 717 -11.34 7.80 -37.19
C GLY A 717 -11.72 6.64 -36.26
N GLN A 718 -11.41 5.40 -36.67
CA GLN A 718 -11.77 4.17 -35.95
C GLN A 718 -11.42 4.20 -34.45
N ASN A 719 -10.22 4.66 -34.08
CA ASN A 719 -9.76 4.73 -32.69
C ASN A 719 -10.53 5.75 -31.84
N ALA A 720 -10.96 6.87 -32.43
CA ALA A 720 -11.70 7.90 -31.72
C ALA A 720 -13.15 7.45 -31.45
N LEU A 721 -13.79 6.78 -32.42
CA LEU A 721 -15.12 6.21 -32.25
C LEU A 721 -15.11 5.04 -31.25
N GLY A 722 -14.11 4.15 -31.35
CA GLY A 722 -13.96 3.00 -30.45
C GLY A 722 -13.92 3.38 -28.97
N ASN A 723 -13.26 4.49 -28.64
CA ASN A 723 -13.18 5.01 -27.27
C ASN A 723 -14.48 5.68 -26.80
N MET A 724 -15.20 6.36 -27.69
CA MET A 724 -16.41 7.11 -27.32
C MET A 724 -17.68 6.26 -27.31
N SER A 725 -17.74 5.18 -28.09
CA SER A 725 -18.96 4.39 -28.33
C SER A 725 -18.79 2.90 -28.00
N ASN A 726 -17.84 2.56 -27.12
CA ASN A 726 -17.48 1.17 -26.82
C ASN A 726 -18.66 0.31 -26.33
N SER A 727 -19.57 0.90 -25.54
CA SER A 727 -20.78 0.25 -25.07
C SER A 727 -21.73 -0.14 -26.21
N LEU A 728 -21.93 0.75 -27.18
CA LEU A 728 -22.78 0.51 -28.36
C LEU A 728 -22.14 -0.52 -29.31
N ILE A 729 -20.82 -0.47 -29.54
CA ILE A 729 -20.07 -1.47 -30.32
C ILE A 729 -20.25 -2.86 -29.71
N THR A 730 -20.10 -2.96 -28.40
CA THR A 730 -20.23 -4.24 -27.68
C THR A 730 -21.66 -4.76 -27.69
N SER A 731 -22.66 -3.88 -27.54
CA SER A 731 -24.08 -4.23 -27.60
C SER A 731 -24.44 -4.84 -28.96
N ILE A 732 -24.13 -4.14 -30.05
CA ILE A 732 -24.45 -4.58 -31.41
C ILE A 732 -23.70 -5.88 -31.76
N ALA A 733 -22.42 -6.01 -31.36
CA ALA A 733 -21.65 -7.23 -31.58
C ALA A 733 -22.18 -8.42 -30.76
N SER A 734 -22.68 -8.19 -29.55
CA SER A 734 -23.33 -9.22 -28.73
C SER A 734 -24.64 -9.68 -29.36
N ALA A 735 -25.50 -8.75 -29.77
CA ALA A 735 -26.78 -9.04 -30.40
C ALA A 735 -26.63 -9.84 -31.70
N ARG A 736 -25.67 -9.46 -32.57
CA ARG A 736 -25.35 -10.18 -33.81
C ARG A 736 -24.81 -11.59 -33.57
N ARG A 737 -24.00 -11.80 -32.53
CA ARG A 737 -23.55 -13.16 -32.13
C ARG A 737 -24.68 -14.01 -31.55
N GLY A 738 -25.63 -13.40 -30.83
CA GLY A 738 -26.83 -14.05 -30.32
C GLY A 738 -27.76 -14.54 -31.44
N ALA A 739 -28.00 -13.71 -32.46
CA ALA A 739 -28.84 -14.06 -33.61
C ALA A 739 -28.30 -15.27 -34.40
N ILE A 740 -26.97 -15.37 -34.58
CA ILE A 740 -26.32 -16.52 -35.25
C ILE A 740 -26.52 -17.83 -34.44
N ARG A 741 -26.53 -17.75 -33.10
CA ARG A 741 -26.83 -18.90 -32.23
C ARG A 741 -28.28 -19.33 -32.30
N ILE A 742 -29.22 -18.39 -32.41
CA ILE A 742 -30.65 -18.70 -32.52
C ILE A 742 -30.94 -19.39 -33.87
N MET A 743 -30.34 -18.94 -34.99
CA MET A 743 -30.43 -19.65 -36.27
C MET A 743 -29.81 -21.05 -36.25
N ALA A 744 -28.69 -21.25 -35.54
CA ALA A 744 -28.08 -22.57 -35.38
C ALA A 744 -28.97 -23.54 -34.56
N TYR A 745 -29.71 -23.04 -33.56
CA TYR A 745 -30.67 -23.84 -32.79
C TYR A 745 -31.90 -24.27 -33.61
N TYR A 746 -32.39 -23.42 -34.52
CA TYR A 746 -33.47 -23.82 -35.44
C TYR A 746 -33.01 -24.84 -36.49
N HIS A 747 -31.74 -24.81 -36.90
CA HIS A 747 -31.22 -25.80 -37.87
C HIS A 747 -30.84 -27.14 -37.22
N LEU A 748 -30.38 -27.15 -35.96
CA LEU A 748 -30.13 -28.37 -35.17
C LEU A 748 -31.42 -29.02 -34.65
N GLY A 749 -32.48 -28.24 -34.41
CA GLY A 749 -33.81 -28.77 -34.04
C GLY A 749 -34.49 -29.58 -35.15
N SER A 750 -34.20 -29.29 -36.42
CA SER A 750 -34.71 -30.05 -37.57
C SER A 750 -34.01 -31.41 -37.77
N LEU A 751 -32.76 -31.54 -37.32
CA LEU A 751 -32.00 -32.80 -37.43
C LEU A 751 -32.25 -33.77 -36.25
N TYR A 752 -32.71 -33.29 -35.09
CA TYR A 752 -32.98 -34.13 -33.92
C TYR A 752 -34.34 -34.85 -33.92
N TYR A 753 -35.27 -34.47 -34.80
CA TYR A 753 -36.56 -35.15 -34.94
C TYR A 753 -36.51 -36.41 -35.84
N SER A 754 -35.39 -36.67 -36.52
CA SER A 754 -35.24 -37.85 -37.41
C SER A 754 -34.42 -39.01 -36.82
N ALA A 755 -33.80 -38.84 -35.64
CA ALA A 755 -32.87 -39.83 -35.08
C ALA A 755 -33.35 -40.52 -33.78
N SER A 756 -34.52 -40.17 -33.23
CA SER A 756 -35.06 -40.76 -31.98
C SER A 756 -36.07 -41.90 -32.22
N CYS A 757 -36.01 -42.56 -33.36
CA CYS A 757 -36.82 -43.75 -33.65
C CYS A 757 -35.94 -44.86 -34.21
N ARG A 758 -34.93 -45.29 -33.44
CA ARG A 758 -34.28 -46.60 -33.59
C ARG A 758 -33.35 -46.88 -32.41
N ARG A 759 -33.59 -48.02 -31.76
CA ARG A 759 -32.75 -48.73 -30.78
C ARG A 759 -32.99 -48.42 -29.30
N ASP A 760 -34.18 -48.81 -28.87
CA ASP A 760 -34.30 -49.69 -27.71
C ASP A 760 -33.57 -51.02 -27.96
N ILE A 761 -33.03 -51.61 -26.88
CA ILE A 761 -32.66 -53.03 -26.65
C ILE A 761 -31.22 -53.19 -26.11
N SER A 762 -31.17 -53.74 -24.88
CA SER A 762 -30.14 -54.63 -24.31
C SER A 762 -29.27 -54.12 -23.15
N ARG A 763 -29.76 -54.46 -21.93
CA ARG A 763 -29.10 -55.22 -20.84
C ARG A 763 -27.77 -54.70 -20.26
N ARG A 764 -27.72 -54.30 -18.99
CA ARG A 764 -27.69 -55.08 -17.71
C ARG A 764 -26.28 -55.55 -17.28
N THR A 765 -25.97 -55.18 -16.02
CA THR A 765 -25.35 -55.94 -14.90
C THR A 765 -23.87 -55.80 -14.49
N SER A 766 -23.74 -55.56 -13.17
CA SER A 766 -22.75 -56.05 -12.18
C SER A 766 -21.40 -55.32 -12.09
N LYS A 767 -20.94 -54.73 -10.97
CA LYS A 767 -20.77 -55.08 -9.52
C LYS A 767 -19.29 -55.36 -9.18
N LYS A 768 -18.84 -54.72 -8.09
CA LYS A 768 -17.77 -55.08 -7.11
C LYS A 768 -16.34 -54.49 -7.26
N ALA A 769 -15.93 -53.81 -6.18
CA ALA A 769 -14.56 -53.57 -5.67
C ALA A 769 -14.06 -54.83 -4.88
N PRO A 770 -12.99 -54.84 -4.03
CA PRO A 770 -11.93 -53.85 -3.69
C PRO A 770 -10.50 -54.46 -3.45
N LYS A 771 -9.53 -53.62 -3.01
CA LYS A 771 -8.54 -53.80 -1.90
C LYS A 771 -7.03 -53.56 -2.20
N ARG A 772 -6.48 -52.63 -1.40
CA ARG A 772 -5.24 -52.61 -0.57
C ARG A 772 -3.87 -53.05 -1.15
N GLY A 773 -2.86 -52.22 -0.88
CA GLY A 773 -1.44 -52.65 -0.77
C GLY A 773 -0.49 -51.53 -0.33
N ILE A 774 0.21 -51.74 0.79
CA ILE A 774 1.23 -50.88 1.42
C ILE A 774 2.64 -51.44 1.13
N LYS A 775 3.67 -50.59 0.91
CA LYS A 775 5.09 -50.67 1.39
C LYS A 775 5.96 -49.66 0.60
N LYS A 776 6.58 -48.63 1.22
CA LYS A 776 7.88 -48.53 1.94
C LYS A 776 9.15 -48.88 1.12
N ALA A 777 10.02 -47.87 0.89
CA ALA A 777 11.50 -47.82 1.08
C ALA A 777 12.10 -46.66 0.22
N ARG A 778 12.68 -45.59 0.78
CA ARG A 778 14.05 -45.36 1.30
C ARG A 778 15.15 -45.07 0.23
N SER A 779 15.59 -43.80 0.23
CA SER A 779 16.96 -43.24 0.23
C SER A 779 17.97 -43.49 -0.91
N ARG A 780 18.56 -42.39 -1.44
CA ARG A 780 20.01 -42.08 -1.58
C ARG A 780 20.18 -40.61 -2.05
N LEU A 781 20.80 -39.71 -1.28
CA LEU A 781 22.24 -39.34 -1.23
C LEU A 781 22.75 -38.62 -2.49
N GLN A 782 23.09 -37.32 -2.40
CA GLN A 782 24.49 -36.84 -2.40
C GLN A 782 24.62 -35.31 -2.26
N ARG A 783 25.75 -34.95 -1.64
CA ARG A 783 26.28 -33.61 -1.32
C ARG A 783 26.91 -32.94 -2.55
N THR A 784 26.95 -31.60 -2.54
CA THR A 784 28.15 -30.83 -2.90
C THR A 784 28.26 -29.57 -2.03
N LYS A 785 29.46 -29.35 -1.47
CA LYS A 785 30.00 -28.08 -0.93
C LYS A 785 30.56 -27.28 -2.13
N HIS A 786 30.70 -25.96 -2.16
CA HIS A 786 31.61 -25.11 -1.38
C HIS A 786 31.41 -23.61 -1.78
N PRO A 787 32.20 -22.62 -1.29
CA PRO A 787 31.71 -21.43 -0.58
C PRO A 787 31.87 -20.12 -1.38
N LEU A 788 31.37 -18.99 -0.85
CA LEU A 788 31.93 -17.66 -1.11
C LEU A 788 31.71 -16.74 0.10
N GLN A 789 32.82 -16.23 0.61
CA GLN A 789 32.91 -15.13 1.57
C GLN A 789 32.54 -13.82 0.89
N CYS A 790 31.86 -12.92 1.61
CA CYS A 790 32.11 -11.49 1.50
C CYS A 790 31.75 -10.84 2.83
N ALA A 791 32.75 -10.20 3.44
CA ALA A 791 32.65 -9.44 4.66
C ALA A 791 32.17 -8.02 4.35
N LEU A 792 31.11 -7.56 5.01
CA LEU A 792 30.78 -6.14 5.10
C LEU A 792 30.47 -5.80 6.55
N LYS A 793 31.36 -5.00 7.13
CA LYS A 793 31.15 -4.29 8.39
C LYS A 793 30.12 -3.19 8.14
N PHE A 794 29.00 -3.23 8.84
CA PHE A 794 28.06 -2.11 8.91
C PHE A 794 27.91 -1.67 10.37
N PRO A 795 27.94 -0.35 10.67
CA PRO A 795 27.73 0.15 12.02
C PRO A 795 26.25 0.09 12.37
N ALA A 796 25.93 -0.55 13.50
CA ALA A 796 24.61 -0.50 14.12
C ALA A 796 24.32 0.93 14.58
N ARG A 797 23.12 1.44 14.27
CA ARG A 797 22.61 2.70 14.79
C ARG A 797 21.24 2.43 15.41
N SER A 798 21.21 2.63 16.73
CA SER A 798 20.13 3.07 17.61
C SER A 798 18.69 2.70 17.25
N ILE A 799 18.11 1.78 18.04
CA ILE A 799 16.66 1.71 18.24
C ILE A 799 16.32 2.78 19.29
N THR A 800 15.92 3.95 18.82
CA THR A 800 15.45 5.04 19.68
C THR A 800 14.11 5.54 19.17
N ILE A 801 13.01 5.09 19.77
CA ILE A 801 11.75 5.85 19.66
C ILE A 801 11.90 7.07 20.57
N ALA A 802 12.01 8.24 19.93
CA ALA A 802 11.80 9.60 20.42
C ALA A 802 11.90 9.82 21.94
N GLY A 803 13.09 10.22 22.37
CA GLY A 803 13.41 10.67 23.71
C GLY A 803 14.90 10.44 23.97
N CYS A 804 15.71 11.47 23.79
CA CYS A 804 17.18 11.49 23.89
C CYS A 804 17.96 10.92 22.69
N SER A 805 18.34 11.78 21.74
CA SER A 805 19.74 11.94 21.31
C SER A 805 19.86 13.05 20.25
N GLY A 806 20.11 14.28 20.69
CA GLY A 806 20.65 15.34 19.84
C GLY A 806 22.16 15.36 19.98
N LEU A 807 22.90 15.12 18.90
CA LEU A 807 24.27 15.62 18.70
C LEU A 807 24.64 15.46 17.21
N ASN A 808 24.41 16.53 16.45
CA ASN A 808 24.96 16.72 15.11
C ASN A 808 26.49 16.77 15.18
N LYS A 809 27.20 15.83 14.54
CA LYS A 809 28.64 15.95 14.30
C LYS A 809 28.89 16.72 13.00
N ASN A 810 29.06 18.03 13.12
CA ASN A 810 29.93 18.80 12.23
C ASN A 810 31.28 18.95 12.93
N CYS A 811 32.29 18.19 12.50
CA CYS A 811 33.68 18.47 12.84
C CYS A 811 34.50 18.49 11.55
N SER A 812 34.72 19.70 11.04
CA SER A 812 35.84 20.09 10.20
C SER A 812 37.15 19.80 10.94
N ALA A 813 38.07 19.09 10.28
CA ALA A 813 39.42 18.86 10.76
C ALA A 813 40.30 20.12 10.64
N PRO A 814 41.20 20.35 11.61
CA PRO A 814 42.49 20.99 11.35
C PRO A 814 43.68 20.11 11.82
N PRO A 815 44.91 20.47 11.45
CA PRO A 815 45.96 19.51 11.11
C PRO A 815 46.83 19.06 12.28
N ARG A 816 47.55 17.97 12.01
CA ARG A 816 48.60 17.35 12.82
C ARG A 816 49.68 18.35 13.23
N SER A 817 50.10 18.28 14.49
CA SER A 817 51.44 18.66 14.94
C SER A 817 51.96 17.64 15.96
N GLU A 818 53.27 17.45 15.91
CA GLU A 818 54.05 16.33 16.43
C GLU A 818 54.31 16.37 17.95
N SER A 819 54.71 15.20 18.43
CA SER A 819 55.82 14.96 19.38
C SER A 819 55.52 14.67 20.87
N ASN A 820 56.15 13.56 21.29
CA ASN A 820 56.77 13.25 22.57
C ASN A 820 55.95 12.74 23.78
N ALA A 821 55.93 11.40 23.86
CA ALA A 821 56.69 10.58 24.82
C ALA A 821 56.37 10.58 26.34
N ILE A 822 56.52 9.35 26.87
CA ILE A 822 56.91 8.92 28.23
C ILE A 822 55.81 8.37 29.15
N ALA A 823 55.82 7.03 29.22
CA ALA A 823 55.78 6.10 30.37
C ALA A 823 54.87 6.35 31.60
N GLY A 824 54.14 5.29 31.95
CA GLY A 824 53.41 5.07 33.21
C GLY A 824 52.51 3.86 33.09
#